data_AF-A0A662M259-F1
#
_entry.id   AF-A0A662M259-F1
#
_cell.length_a   1.000
_cell.length_b   1.000
_cell.length_c   1.000
_cell.angle_alpha   90.00
_cell.angle_beta   90.00
_cell.angle_gamma   90.00
#
_symmetry.space_group_name_H-M   'P 1'
#
loop_
_entity.id
_entity.type
_entity.pdbx_description
1 polymer ?
#
loop_
_entity_poly.entity_id
_entity_poly.type
_entity_poly.pdbx_seq_one_letter_code
_entity_poly.pdbx_strand_id
1 'polypeptide(L)'
;VGVLCPKGAYAWKLIRHPDRLTTPLKRTERGFKPISWKEAIRLIADRIKELRRDDPDSMYFLASAKCTNEENYLVQKIARTIAGTNNVDHCARLCHAPTVAALARSLGSAAMTNPMNDVANAKTLFIIGYNPAETHPAIFRFVSEAKKKYAVPIRRLLLSRYAYTPSETEFRMIVADPRKTMTALQADIHLQHKPGTDSYLLNAMIKTIIDHDLVDKKFVEERTEGYELLVKSLRRFDLEYASRITGVPLKLIEEAAIIYASNKPSTIYYGMGITQHRNGTSLVQALVNLALITGNIGRPGAGICPARGQNNVQGACDMAALPDFFPGYRKINPDTAKTMKELWGLDVPDKRGLFSTEMWNEALVGKIKFLYIMGENPLISEPGYYRIIRALKKIDFVVVQDIFLTETAKYADLILPAALWAEKTGTMTNTERRVQLIEKAVDPPGEAKSDLEILLMLLKELGAPFQYGGPSEVFEEIRRIVPTYKGITYERLKKNRYGIQWPCPSEDHPGTPILHTEKFPTPNGKAKIISVRPEATVAQTEDYPFILVSGRRITHYNTGTMTRRIVELLLTEGSSYLYISSEDAAQLGLSDEDIVELETPYGREKIPIRITPEVPKGILFVPNHFTDPPVNAFTGDIIDYESGIPEYKGIPARIIK
;
A
#
# COMPACT_ATOMS: atom_id res chain seq x y z
N VAL A 1 5.98 12.38 -24.64
CA VAL A 1 6.76 13.18 -23.66
C VAL A 1 6.55 12.57 -22.29
N GLY A 2 7.62 12.25 -21.55
CA GLY A 2 7.51 11.74 -20.17
C GLY A 2 7.08 12.82 -19.20
N VAL A 3 6.39 12.45 -18.11
CA VAL A 3 5.90 13.40 -17.09
C VAL A 3 6.36 12.92 -15.71
N LEU A 4 6.91 13.84 -14.91
CA LEU A 4 7.26 13.62 -13.51
C LEU A 4 6.42 14.54 -12.62
N CYS A 5 6.06 14.06 -11.43
CA CYS A 5 5.52 14.92 -10.37
C CYS A 5 6.65 15.64 -9.62
N PRO A 6 6.36 16.63 -8.75
CA PRO A 6 7.39 17.39 -8.03
C PRO A 6 8.41 16.50 -7.30
N LYS A 7 7.94 15.43 -6.63
CA LYS A 7 8.82 14.47 -5.94
C LYS A 7 9.85 13.85 -6.90
N GLY A 8 9.40 13.37 -8.06
CA GLY A 8 10.29 12.76 -9.05
C GLY A 8 11.25 13.78 -9.69
N ALA A 9 10.80 15.01 -9.89
CA ALA A 9 11.61 16.08 -10.47
C ALA A 9 12.77 16.53 -9.55
N TYR A 10 12.58 16.46 -8.22
CA TYR A 10 13.60 16.90 -7.26
C TYR A 10 14.34 15.77 -6.52
N ALA A 11 13.89 14.51 -6.63
CA ALA A 11 14.46 13.39 -5.87
C ALA A 11 15.98 13.26 -6.01
N TRP A 12 16.55 13.54 -7.20
CA TRP A 12 17.98 13.44 -7.48
C TRP A 12 18.87 14.26 -6.52
N LYS A 13 18.34 15.31 -5.88
CA LYS A 13 19.05 16.10 -4.86
C LYS A 13 19.47 15.28 -3.63
N LEU A 14 18.79 14.17 -3.37
CA LEU A 14 19.10 13.28 -2.25
C LEU A 14 20.40 12.50 -2.42
N ILE A 15 20.87 12.35 -3.66
CA ILE A 15 22.11 11.60 -3.98
C ILE A 15 23.30 12.19 -3.23
N ARG A 16 23.40 13.52 -3.16
CA ARG A 16 24.51 14.24 -2.52
C ARG A 16 24.11 14.95 -1.23
N HIS A 17 23.01 14.53 -0.60
CA HIS A 17 22.54 15.19 0.63
C HIS A 17 23.53 14.94 1.79
N PRO A 18 23.91 15.97 2.57
CA PRO A 18 24.92 15.84 3.63
C PRO A 18 24.53 14.87 4.75
N ASP A 19 23.23 14.72 5.05
CA ASP A 19 22.75 13.77 6.08
C ASP A 19 22.89 12.28 5.71
N ARG A 20 23.33 11.94 4.49
CA ARG A 20 23.44 10.54 4.06
C ARG A 20 24.36 9.76 5.00
N LEU A 21 23.95 8.56 5.39
CA LEU A 21 24.80 7.66 6.13
C LEU A 21 25.95 7.17 5.23
N THR A 22 27.18 7.20 5.74
CA THR A 22 28.38 6.90 4.95
C THR A 22 29.20 5.73 5.49
N THR A 23 29.09 5.39 6.78
CA THR A 23 29.83 4.29 7.42
C THR A 23 28.93 3.53 8.40
N PRO A 24 29.17 2.24 8.66
CA PRO A 24 28.45 1.48 9.68
C PRO A 24 28.62 2.11 11.07
N LEU A 25 27.53 2.21 11.84
CA LEU A 25 27.53 2.83 13.15
C LEU A 25 27.05 1.85 14.22
N LYS A 26 27.73 1.81 15.37
CA LYS A 26 27.34 1.05 16.56
C LYS A 26 26.95 1.98 17.69
N ARG A 27 25.86 1.65 18.39
CA ARG A 27 25.43 2.38 19.58
C ARG A 27 26.45 2.26 20.71
N THR A 28 26.58 3.35 21.45
CA THR A 28 27.37 3.50 22.68
C THR A 28 26.55 4.34 23.67
N GLU A 29 27.02 4.47 24.91
CA GLU A 29 26.40 5.35 25.90
C GLU A 29 26.35 6.83 25.47
N ARG A 30 27.27 7.26 24.59
CA ARG A 30 27.37 8.65 24.11
C ARG A 30 26.72 8.88 22.74
N GLY A 31 25.94 7.93 22.22
CA GLY A 31 25.36 8.00 20.87
C GLY A 31 25.94 6.93 19.97
N PHE A 32 26.45 7.28 18.79
CA PHE A 32 26.95 6.32 17.81
C PHE A 32 28.43 6.51 17.53
N LYS A 33 29.15 5.39 17.32
CA LYS A 33 30.52 5.40 16.82
C LYS A 33 30.63 4.63 15.49
N PRO A 34 31.47 5.09 14.54
CA PRO A 34 31.78 4.30 13.36
C PRO A 34 32.45 2.98 13.71
N ILE A 35 32.12 1.92 12.98
CA ILE A 35 32.79 0.62 13.04
C ILE A 35 33.04 0.07 11.64
N SER A 36 33.92 -0.92 11.52
CA SER A 36 34.19 -1.56 10.23
C SER A 36 32.99 -2.42 9.76
N TRP A 37 32.82 -2.55 8.46
CA TRP A 37 31.85 -3.49 7.87
C TRP A 37 32.03 -4.93 8.37
N LYS A 38 33.28 -5.39 8.52
CA LYS A 38 33.58 -6.74 9.00
C LYS A 38 33.05 -6.95 10.42
N GLU A 39 33.26 -5.98 11.31
CA GLU A 39 32.70 -6.01 12.67
C GLU A 39 31.18 -5.97 12.65
N ALA A 40 30.59 -5.05 11.87
CA ALA A 40 29.14 -4.90 11.78
C ALA A 40 28.43 -6.19 11.33
N ILE A 41 28.90 -6.80 10.24
CA ILE A 41 28.31 -8.03 9.71
C ILE A 41 28.49 -9.20 10.67
N ARG A 42 29.65 -9.30 11.33
CA ARG A 42 29.89 -10.35 12.34
C ARG A 42 28.91 -10.27 13.50
N LEU A 43 28.68 -9.08 14.05
CA LEU A 43 27.72 -8.89 15.16
C LEU A 43 26.31 -9.39 14.79
N ILE A 44 25.87 -9.12 13.57
CA ILE A 44 24.57 -9.59 13.07
C ILE A 44 24.57 -11.11 12.89
N ALA A 45 25.61 -11.65 12.24
CA ALA A 45 25.71 -13.08 11.97
C ALA A 45 25.77 -13.91 13.25
N ASP A 46 26.52 -13.45 14.26
CA ASP A 46 26.63 -14.11 15.56
C ASP A 46 25.27 -14.16 16.26
N ARG A 47 24.52 -13.05 16.28
CA ARG A 47 23.18 -12.99 16.90
C ARG A 47 22.16 -13.89 16.18
N ILE A 48 22.18 -13.92 14.85
CA ILE A 48 21.31 -14.83 14.07
C ILE A 48 21.64 -16.29 14.36
N LYS A 49 22.94 -16.66 14.41
CA LYS A 49 23.38 -18.02 14.70
C LYS A 49 23.01 -18.47 16.11
N GLU A 50 23.12 -17.57 17.09
CA GLU A 50 22.69 -17.79 18.47
C GLU A 50 21.18 -18.08 18.52
N LEU A 51 20.36 -17.12 18.09
CA LEU A 51 18.91 -17.23 18.20
C LEU A 51 18.33 -18.35 17.34
N ARG A 52 18.95 -18.71 16.21
CA ARG A 52 18.51 -19.89 15.45
C ARG A 52 18.61 -21.19 16.26
N ARG A 53 19.62 -21.34 17.12
CA ARG A 53 19.76 -22.54 17.95
C ARG A 53 18.77 -22.55 19.11
N ASP A 54 18.47 -21.37 19.64
CA ASP A 54 17.68 -21.21 20.87
C ASP A 54 16.17 -21.06 20.59
N ASP A 55 15.80 -20.02 19.84
CA ASP A 55 14.41 -19.72 19.45
C ASP A 55 14.39 -18.89 18.15
N PRO A 56 14.27 -19.55 16.98
CA PRO A 56 14.20 -18.87 15.68
C PRO A 56 13.10 -17.82 15.58
N ASP A 57 11.95 -18.04 16.23
CA ASP A 57 10.78 -17.16 16.15
C ASP A 57 10.91 -15.93 17.06
N SER A 58 11.98 -15.84 17.85
CA SER A 58 12.38 -14.60 18.54
C SER A 58 13.03 -13.56 17.60
N MET A 59 13.34 -13.94 16.36
CA MET A 59 13.86 -13.05 15.32
C MET A 59 12.74 -12.49 14.45
N TYR A 60 12.89 -11.24 14.00
CA TYR A 60 11.97 -10.61 13.07
C TYR A 60 12.71 -9.79 12.01
N PHE A 61 12.23 -9.84 10.77
CA PHE A 61 12.82 -9.15 9.63
C PHE A 61 11.78 -8.25 8.96
N LEU A 62 12.05 -6.95 8.89
CA LEU A 62 11.27 -6.01 8.09
C LEU A 62 12.01 -5.74 6.78
N ALA A 63 11.46 -6.24 5.67
CA ALA A 63 11.92 -5.90 4.33
C ALA A 63 11.31 -4.55 3.87
N SER A 64 11.57 -4.13 2.63
CA SER A 64 11.14 -2.81 2.17
C SER A 64 10.68 -2.79 0.72
N ALA A 65 9.51 -2.20 0.52
CA ALA A 65 8.97 -1.88 -0.79
C ALA A 65 9.67 -0.70 -1.49
N LYS A 66 10.72 -0.13 -0.88
CA LYS A 66 11.62 0.86 -1.49
C LYS A 66 12.86 0.20 -2.11
N CYS A 67 13.16 -1.03 -1.68
CA CYS A 67 14.26 -1.87 -2.15
C CYS A 67 13.84 -2.71 -3.37
N THR A 68 14.80 -3.35 -4.04
CA THR A 68 14.57 -4.13 -5.26
C THR A 68 13.95 -5.49 -4.96
N ASN A 69 13.49 -6.19 -6.00
CA ASN A 69 12.96 -7.55 -5.88
C ASN A 69 14.03 -8.50 -5.34
N GLU A 70 15.26 -8.39 -5.83
CA GLU A 70 16.39 -9.22 -5.42
C GLU A 70 16.68 -9.06 -3.93
N GLU A 71 16.67 -7.82 -3.44
CA GLU A 71 16.91 -7.48 -2.03
C GLU A 71 15.80 -8.02 -1.12
N ASN A 72 14.53 -7.81 -1.49
CA ASN A 72 13.39 -8.37 -0.74
C ASN A 72 13.40 -9.91 -0.75
N TYR A 73 13.74 -10.52 -1.88
CA TYR A 73 13.88 -11.95 -2.01
C TYR A 73 14.97 -12.52 -1.11
N LEU A 74 16.13 -11.86 -1.00
CA LEU A 74 17.19 -12.32 -0.12
C LEU A 74 16.84 -12.14 1.36
N VAL A 75 16.22 -11.04 1.77
CA VAL A 75 15.78 -10.85 3.18
C VAL A 75 14.87 -12.00 3.61
N GLN A 76 13.84 -12.32 2.82
CA GLN A 76 12.94 -13.41 3.18
C GLN A 76 13.60 -14.78 3.11
N LYS A 77 14.52 -15.00 2.16
CA LYS A 77 15.24 -16.28 2.04
C LYS A 77 16.18 -16.48 3.22
N ILE A 78 16.86 -15.43 3.66
CA ILE A 78 17.70 -15.42 4.88
C ILE A 78 16.82 -15.75 6.09
N ALA A 79 15.70 -15.04 6.28
CA ALA A 79 14.79 -15.27 7.40
C ALA A 79 14.34 -16.74 7.48
N ARG A 80 13.95 -17.34 6.34
CA ARG A 80 13.37 -18.69 6.30
C ARG A 80 14.40 -19.80 6.33
N THR A 81 15.44 -19.70 5.52
CA THR A 81 16.38 -20.82 5.33
C THR A 81 17.56 -20.73 6.30
N ILE A 82 18.03 -19.51 6.61
CA ILE A 82 19.20 -19.29 7.46
C ILE A 82 18.81 -18.94 8.90
N ALA A 83 17.81 -18.11 9.15
CA ALA A 83 17.35 -17.79 10.51
C ALA A 83 16.33 -18.82 11.03
N GLY A 84 15.51 -19.39 10.15
CA GLY A 84 14.62 -20.52 10.47
C GLY A 84 13.22 -20.10 10.88
N THR A 85 12.80 -18.89 10.54
CA THR A 85 11.50 -18.33 10.91
C THR A 85 10.74 -17.79 9.70
N ASN A 86 9.41 -17.78 9.79
CA ASN A 86 8.54 -17.07 8.85
C ASN A 86 8.24 -15.63 9.28
N ASN A 87 8.88 -15.13 10.33
CA ASN A 87 8.78 -13.75 10.81
C ASN A 87 9.50 -12.76 9.88
N VAL A 88 8.91 -12.56 8.71
CA VAL A 88 9.32 -11.56 7.72
C VAL A 88 8.09 -10.86 7.17
N ASP A 89 8.07 -9.53 7.21
CA ASP A 89 6.96 -8.72 6.68
C ASP A 89 7.50 -7.41 6.09
N HIS A 90 6.63 -6.58 5.51
CA HIS A 90 6.97 -5.26 4.99
C HIS A 90 5.74 -4.35 4.94
N CYS A 91 5.90 -3.11 4.43
CA CYS A 91 4.85 -2.09 4.44
C CYS A 91 3.50 -2.48 3.77
N ALA A 92 3.42 -3.56 2.97
CA ALA A 92 2.14 -3.98 2.42
C ALA A 92 1.13 -4.30 3.52
N ARG A 93 1.59 -4.79 4.68
CA ARG A 93 0.76 -5.03 5.87
C ARG A 93 -0.05 -3.80 6.25
N LEU A 94 0.58 -2.62 6.15
CA LEU A 94 -0.01 -1.34 6.53
C LEU A 94 -0.73 -0.65 5.38
N CYS A 95 -0.83 -1.27 4.20
CA CYS A 95 -1.25 -0.60 2.97
C CYS A 95 -2.32 -1.38 2.22
N HIS A 96 -2.00 -2.56 1.68
CA HIS A 96 -2.89 -3.32 0.79
C HIS A 96 -2.95 -4.82 1.14
N ALA A 97 -2.67 -5.20 2.38
CA ALA A 97 -2.88 -6.58 2.83
C ALA A 97 -4.35 -7.06 2.62
N PRO A 98 -5.39 -6.23 2.86
CA PRO A 98 -6.77 -6.59 2.51
C PRO A 98 -6.99 -6.91 1.05
N THR A 99 -6.33 -6.14 0.17
CA THR A 99 -6.36 -6.37 -1.27
C THR A 99 -5.80 -7.75 -1.59
N VAL A 100 -4.68 -8.13 -0.98
CA VAL A 100 -4.07 -9.46 -1.21
C VAL A 100 -5.03 -10.56 -0.78
N ALA A 101 -5.60 -10.45 0.42
CA ALA A 101 -6.53 -11.45 0.97
C ALA A 101 -7.81 -11.59 0.11
N ALA A 102 -8.52 -10.48 -0.14
CA ALA A 102 -9.80 -10.52 -0.85
C ALA A 102 -9.66 -10.89 -2.33
N LEU A 103 -8.69 -10.30 -3.05
CA LEU A 103 -8.51 -10.62 -4.48
C LEU A 103 -7.98 -12.04 -4.67
N ALA A 104 -7.07 -12.53 -3.83
CA ALA A 104 -6.62 -13.93 -3.92
C ALA A 104 -7.78 -14.90 -3.66
N ARG A 105 -8.62 -14.64 -2.65
CA ARG A 105 -9.78 -15.47 -2.33
C ARG A 105 -10.83 -15.49 -3.43
N SER A 106 -11.11 -14.34 -4.04
CA SER A 106 -12.20 -14.19 -5.00
C SER A 106 -11.77 -14.43 -6.45
N LEU A 107 -10.63 -13.89 -6.87
CA LEU A 107 -10.15 -13.93 -8.26
C LEU A 107 -9.01 -14.93 -8.47
N GLY A 108 -8.41 -15.47 -7.41
CA GLY A 108 -7.22 -16.33 -7.48
C GLY A 108 -5.90 -15.56 -7.73
N SER A 109 -5.94 -14.23 -7.78
CA SER A 109 -4.76 -13.38 -7.96
C SER A 109 -4.85 -12.12 -7.11
N ALA A 110 -3.75 -11.75 -6.44
CA ALA A 110 -3.69 -10.68 -5.46
C ALA A 110 -3.32 -9.30 -6.02
N ALA A 111 -3.43 -9.09 -7.34
CA ALA A 111 -2.86 -7.93 -8.02
C ALA A 111 -3.91 -7.10 -8.78
N MET A 112 -3.50 -5.89 -9.19
CA MET A 112 -4.28 -5.05 -10.11
C MET A 112 -4.61 -5.83 -11.38
N THR A 113 -5.80 -5.65 -11.96
CA THR A 113 -6.22 -6.47 -13.12
C THR A 113 -5.83 -5.87 -14.46
N ASN A 114 -5.72 -4.55 -14.56
CA ASN A 114 -5.52 -3.82 -15.82
C ASN A 114 -4.28 -2.89 -15.70
N PRO A 115 -3.69 -2.44 -16.81
CA PRO A 115 -2.61 -1.45 -16.76
C PRO A 115 -3.13 -0.04 -16.43
N MET A 116 -2.26 0.82 -15.90
CA MET A 116 -2.60 2.18 -15.47
C MET A 116 -3.15 3.06 -16.60
N ASN A 117 -2.65 2.86 -17.83
CA ASN A 117 -3.10 3.61 -19.01
C ASN A 117 -4.47 3.15 -19.52
N ASP A 118 -5.00 2.03 -19.04
CA ASP A 118 -6.29 1.49 -19.48
C ASP A 118 -7.48 2.31 -18.98
N VAL A 119 -7.25 3.24 -18.04
CA VAL A 119 -8.23 4.28 -17.69
C VAL A 119 -8.70 5.05 -18.93
N ALA A 120 -7.82 5.27 -19.90
CA ALA A 120 -8.18 5.93 -21.16
C ALA A 120 -9.22 5.15 -21.98
N ASN A 121 -9.42 3.85 -21.71
CA ASN A 121 -10.41 3.00 -22.35
C ASN A 121 -11.70 2.81 -21.55
N ALA A 122 -11.79 3.38 -20.34
CA ALA A 122 -12.98 3.32 -19.50
C ALA A 122 -13.98 4.42 -19.90
N LYS A 123 -15.27 4.08 -19.99
CA LYS A 123 -16.35 5.08 -20.05
C LYS A 123 -16.74 5.55 -18.65
N THR A 124 -16.61 4.69 -17.64
CA THR A 124 -16.83 5.06 -16.24
C THR A 124 -15.63 4.73 -15.37
N LEU A 125 -15.15 5.70 -14.60
CA LEU A 125 -14.12 5.54 -13.58
C LEU A 125 -14.75 5.73 -12.19
N PHE A 126 -14.83 4.65 -11.42
CA PHE A 126 -15.24 4.72 -10.02
C PHE A 126 -14.00 4.74 -9.12
N ILE A 127 -13.78 5.86 -8.43
CA ILE A 127 -12.69 6.08 -7.49
C ILE A 127 -13.26 6.01 -6.08
N ILE A 128 -12.71 5.18 -5.20
CA ILE A 128 -13.16 5.10 -3.81
C ILE A 128 -11.99 4.99 -2.83
N GLY A 129 -12.02 5.82 -1.78
CA GLY A 129 -10.96 5.86 -0.76
C GLY A 129 -9.58 6.14 -1.35
N TYR A 130 -9.52 6.96 -2.40
CA TYR A 130 -8.31 7.18 -3.19
C TYR A 130 -8.27 8.56 -3.86
N ASN A 131 -7.14 9.26 -3.71
CA ASN A 131 -6.91 10.60 -4.27
C ASN A 131 -5.73 10.60 -5.27
N PRO A 132 -5.90 10.07 -6.49
CA PRO A 132 -4.86 9.97 -7.52
C PRO A 132 -4.25 11.32 -7.92
N ALA A 133 -4.98 12.42 -7.83
CA ALA A 133 -4.47 13.75 -8.15
C ALA A 133 -3.22 14.14 -7.32
N GLU A 134 -3.13 13.68 -6.07
CA GLU A 134 -1.98 13.96 -5.20
C GLU A 134 -1.07 12.73 -4.99
N THR A 135 -1.66 11.52 -5.00
CA THR A 135 -0.92 10.30 -4.64
C THR A 135 -0.28 9.60 -5.84
N HIS A 136 -0.92 9.62 -7.03
CA HIS A 136 -0.34 9.11 -8.27
C HIS A 136 -0.67 10.01 -9.46
N PRO A 137 -0.11 11.24 -9.53
CA PRO A 137 -0.44 12.21 -10.57
C PRO A 137 -0.23 11.68 -12.01
N ALA A 138 0.75 10.79 -12.18
CA ALA A 138 1.04 10.16 -13.48
C ALA A 138 -0.07 9.19 -13.94
N ILE A 139 -0.84 8.59 -13.02
CA ILE A 139 -2.03 7.81 -13.34
C ILE A 139 -3.19 8.76 -13.64
N PHE A 140 -3.35 9.79 -12.81
CA PHE A 140 -4.47 10.72 -12.92
C PHE A 140 -4.55 11.43 -14.28
N ARG A 141 -3.40 11.64 -14.95
CA ARG A 141 -3.37 12.23 -16.30
C ARG A 141 -4.23 11.47 -17.33
N PHE A 142 -4.40 10.15 -17.16
CA PHE A 142 -5.18 9.33 -18.10
C PHE A 142 -6.68 9.64 -18.06
N VAL A 143 -7.17 10.31 -17.01
CA VAL A 143 -8.54 10.85 -16.97
C VAL A 143 -8.77 11.85 -18.11
N SER A 144 -7.79 12.73 -18.36
CA SER A 144 -7.85 13.68 -19.48
C SER A 144 -7.81 12.98 -20.84
N GLU A 145 -7.13 11.85 -20.96
CA GLU A 145 -7.11 11.05 -22.19
C GLU A 145 -8.46 10.35 -22.41
N ALA A 146 -9.08 9.81 -21.35
CA ALA A 146 -10.42 9.23 -21.39
C ALA A 146 -11.48 10.27 -21.82
N LYS A 147 -11.49 11.45 -21.18
CA LYS A 147 -12.41 12.55 -21.53
C LYS A 147 -12.32 12.95 -23.00
N LYS A 148 -11.09 13.03 -23.54
CA LYS A 148 -10.85 13.32 -24.97
C LYS A 148 -11.34 12.21 -25.89
N LYS A 149 -11.09 10.95 -25.54
CA LYS A 149 -11.49 9.79 -26.34
C LYS A 149 -13.01 9.69 -26.48
N TYR A 150 -13.74 9.98 -25.42
CA TYR A 150 -15.20 9.92 -25.38
C TYR A 150 -15.87 11.28 -25.56
N ALA A 151 -15.18 12.25 -26.18
CA ALA A 151 -15.72 13.58 -26.43
C ALA A 151 -16.95 13.53 -27.36
N VAL A 152 -17.99 14.29 -27.01
CA VAL A 152 -19.19 14.45 -27.84
C VAL A 152 -18.94 15.57 -28.87
N PRO A 153 -19.23 15.38 -30.17
CA PRO A 153 -19.04 16.41 -31.18
C PRO A 153 -20.05 17.55 -31.03
N ILE A 154 -19.72 18.55 -30.20
CA ILE A 154 -20.45 19.83 -30.08
C ILE A 154 -19.60 20.95 -30.71
N ARG A 155 -20.24 22.00 -31.27
CA ARG A 155 -19.58 23.24 -31.72
C ARG A 155 -18.82 23.86 -30.53
N ARG A 156 -17.54 23.50 -30.39
CA ARG A 156 -16.68 23.97 -29.30
C ARG A 156 -16.49 25.48 -29.46
N LEU A 157 -17.07 26.28 -28.57
CA LEU A 157 -16.71 27.69 -28.48
C LEU A 157 -15.20 27.76 -28.22
N LEU A 158 -14.48 28.57 -29.00
CA LEU A 158 -13.01 28.66 -29.06
C LEU A 158 -12.31 28.90 -27.70
N LEU A 159 -13.05 29.22 -26.64
CA LEU A 159 -12.54 29.62 -25.33
C LEU A 159 -12.33 28.48 -24.32
N SER A 160 -12.94 27.29 -24.47
CA SER A 160 -12.69 26.16 -23.54
C SER A 160 -11.56 25.27 -24.04
N ARG A 161 -10.30 25.71 -23.90
CA ARG A 161 -9.12 24.93 -24.31
C ARG A 161 -8.64 23.93 -23.26
N TYR A 162 -9.16 23.98 -22.02
CA TYR A 162 -8.48 23.31 -20.89
C TYR A 162 -9.32 22.35 -20.03
N ALA A 163 -10.66 22.28 -20.17
CA ALA A 163 -11.49 21.30 -19.43
C ALA A 163 -12.74 20.86 -20.21
N TYR A 164 -13.10 19.57 -20.13
CA TYR A 164 -14.36 19.02 -20.64
C TYR A 164 -15.42 19.05 -19.53
N THR A 165 -16.62 19.54 -19.85
CA THR A 165 -17.83 19.45 -19.02
C THR A 165 -18.53 18.09 -19.19
N PRO A 166 -19.43 17.67 -18.27
CA PRO A 166 -20.16 16.40 -18.39
C PRO A 166 -21.01 16.27 -19.67
N SER A 167 -21.42 17.40 -20.27
CA SER A 167 -22.13 17.45 -21.54
C SER A 167 -21.23 17.28 -22.78
N GLU A 168 -19.91 17.46 -22.64
CA GLU A 168 -18.95 17.42 -23.75
C GLU A 168 -18.23 16.07 -23.85
N THR A 169 -18.54 15.10 -22.97
CA THR A 169 -17.94 13.76 -22.98
C THR A 169 -18.90 12.70 -22.41
N GLU A 170 -18.87 11.48 -22.95
CA GLU A 170 -19.57 10.32 -22.36
C GLU A 170 -18.81 9.70 -21.19
N PHE A 171 -17.56 10.14 -20.94
CA PHE A 171 -16.81 9.71 -19.78
C PHE A 171 -17.48 10.19 -18.49
N ARG A 172 -17.56 9.30 -17.48
CA ARG A 172 -18.10 9.60 -16.16
C ARG A 172 -17.11 9.23 -15.07
N MET A 173 -16.91 10.11 -14.11
CA MET A 173 -16.08 9.91 -12.93
C MET A 173 -16.92 9.99 -11.67
N ILE A 174 -17.01 8.88 -10.95
CA ILE A 174 -17.66 8.77 -9.65
C ILE A 174 -16.55 8.74 -8.60
N VAL A 175 -16.63 9.58 -7.57
CA VAL A 175 -15.68 9.61 -6.46
C VAL A 175 -16.42 9.39 -5.15
N ALA A 176 -16.03 8.38 -4.39
CA ALA A 176 -16.47 8.16 -3.01
C ALA A 176 -15.31 8.45 -2.06
N ASP A 177 -15.38 9.59 -1.38
CA ASP A 177 -14.38 10.05 -0.42
C ASP A 177 -15.04 11.03 0.57
N PRO A 178 -14.85 10.92 1.89
CA PRO A 178 -15.38 11.89 2.85
C PRO A 178 -14.88 13.32 2.61
N ARG A 179 -13.71 13.50 2.00
CA ARG A 179 -13.10 14.80 1.71
C ARG A 179 -13.42 15.30 0.31
N LYS A 180 -13.48 16.62 0.16
CA LYS A 180 -13.52 17.32 -1.14
C LYS A 180 -12.10 17.46 -1.70
N THR A 181 -11.45 16.32 -1.97
CA THR A 181 -10.08 16.28 -2.51
C THR A 181 -9.98 16.87 -3.92
N MET A 182 -8.76 17.15 -4.40
CA MET A 182 -8.53 17.56 -5.79
C MET A 182 -9.05 16.55 -6.84
N THR A 183 -9.16 15.27 -6.46
CA THR A 183 -9.82 14.26 -7.29
C THR A 183 -11.34 14.41 -7.24
N ALA A 184 -11.94 14.57 -6.06
CA ALA A 184 -13.38 14.72 -5.88
C ALA A 184 -13.93 15.97 -6.59
N LEU A 185 -13.17 17.07 -6.61
CA LEU A 185 -13.55 18.31 -7.31
C LEU A 185 -13.70 18.15 -8.83
N GLN A 186 -13.17 17.07 -9.41
CA GLN A 186 -13.29 16.78 -10.84
C GLN A 186 -14.36 15.73 -11.16
N ALA A 187 -15.05 15.20 -10.14
CA ALA A 187 -16.03 14.15 -10.25
C ALA A 187 -17.35 14.68 -10.84
N ASP A 188 -18.02 13.84 -11.62
CA ASP A 188 -19.40 14.07 -12.02
C ASP A 188 -20.34 13.77 -10.84
N ILE A 189 -20.00 12.76 -10.02
CA ILE A 189 -20.70 12.41 -8.79
C ILE A 189 -19.69 12.26 -7.65
N HIS A 190 -19.88 13.04 -6.56
CA HIS A 190 -19.12 12.91 -5.33
C HIS A 190 -20.00 12.32 -4.21
N LEU A 191 -19.74 11.06 -3.86
CA LEU A 191 -20.36 10.34 -2.75
C LEU A 191 -19.59 10.65 -1.45
N GLN A 192 -19.92 11.79 -0.84
CA GLN A 192 -19.28 12.28 0.40
C GLN A 192 -19.80 11.54 1.65
N HIS A 193 -19.54 10.23 1.72
CA HIS A 193 -19.98 9.38 2.82
C HIS A 193 -19.15 9.62 4.10
N LYS A 194 -19.72 9.28 5.26
CA LYS A 194 -19.01 9.30 6.55
C LYS A 194 -17.96 8.19 6.62
N PRO A 195 -16.75 8.44 7.15
CA PRO A 195 -15.72 7.41 7.28
C PRO A 195 -16.23 6.17 8.02
N GLY A 196 -15.84 4.98 7.56
CA GLY A 196 -16.21 3.71 8.18
C GLY A 196 -17.64 3.24 7.89
N THR A 197 -18.37 3.93 7.01
CA THR A 197 -19.70 3.50 6.51
C THR A 197 -19.65 2.94 5.09
N ASP A 198 -18.45 2.75 4.54
CA ASP A 198 -18.15 2.29 3.19
C ASP A 198 -18.89 1.01 2.80
N SER A 199 -19.02 0.07 3.75
CA SER A 199 -19.72 -1.20 3.52
C SER A 199 -21.21 -1.00 3.23
N TYR A 200 -21.86 0.01 3.84
CA TYR A 200 -23.25 0.37 3.55
C TYR A 200 -23.37 1.01 2.17
N LEU A 201 -22.46 1.91 1.81
CA LEU A 201 -22.45 2.55 0.49
C LEU A 201 -22.32 1.51 -0.62
N LEU A 202 -21.35 0.60 -0.49
CA LEU A 202 -21.10 -0.43 -1.51
C LEU A 202 -22.24 -1.45 -1.62
N ASN A 203 -22.81 -1.89 -0.49
CA ASN A 203 -23.97 -2.79 -0.51
C ASN A 203 -25.22 -2.11 -1.06
N ALA A 204 -25.41 -0.80 -0.82
CA ALA A 204 -26.49 -0.04 -1.43
C ALA A 204 -26.34 0.03 -2.95
N MET A 205 -25.15 0.34 -3.46
CA MET A 205 -24.90 0.31 -4.91
C MET A 205 -25.14 -1.07 -5.52
N ILE A 206 -24.67 -2.15 -4.88
CA ILE A 206 -24.90 -3.52 -5.33
C ILE A 206 -26.40 -3.84 -5.34
N LYS A 207 -27.13 -3.47 -4.28
CA LYS A 207 -28.57 -3.70 -4.17
C LYS A 207 -29.35 -2.94 -5.24
N THR A 208 -29.01 -1.67 -5.50
CA THR A 208 -29.61 -0.90 -6.60
C THR A 208 -29.38 -1.59 -7.95
N ILE A 209 -28.18 -2.08 -8.23
CA ILE A 209 -27.88 -2.78 -9.50
C ILE A 209 -28.74 -4.05 -9.65
N ILE A 210 -28.93 -4.80 -8.56
CA ILE A 210 -29.77 -6.00 -8.54
C ILE A 210 -31.26 -5.63 -8.74
N ASP A 211 -31.76 -4.62 -8.03
CA ASP A 211 -33.17 -4.20 -8.08
C ASP A 211 -33.56 -3.61 -9.43
N HIS A 212 -32.62 -2.97 -10.12
CA HIS A 212 -32.83 -2.39 -11.45
C HIS A 212 -32.52 -3.37 -12.60
N ASP A 213 -32.26 -4.64 -12.32
CA ASP A 213 -31.91 -5.68 -13.31
C ASP A 213 -30.69 -5.32 -14.19
N LEU A 214 -29.69 -4.62 -13.62
CA LEU A 214 -28.48 -4.15 -14.32
C LEU A 214 -27.29 -5.13 -14.21
N VAL A 215 -27.52 -6.33 -13.70
CA VAL A 215 -26.52 -7.39 -13.56
C VAL A 215 -26.16 -7.97 -14.94
N ASP A 216 -24.87 -8.18 -15.19
CA ASP A 216 -24.37 -8.91 -16.36
C ASP A 216 -24.61 -10.41 -16.17
N LYS A 217 -25.86 -10.86 -16.41
CA LYS A 217 -26.32 -12.24 -16.17
C LYS A 217 -25.44 -13.27 -16.85
N LYS A 218 -25.05 -13.01 -18.11
CA LYS A 218 -24.18 -13.90 -18.87
C LYS A 218 -22.81 -14.05 -18.21
N PHE A 219 -22.17 -12.93 -17.84
CA PHE A 219 -20.89 -12.99 -17.15
C PHE A 219 -21.01 -13.71 -15.80
N VAL A 220 -22.05 -13.42 -15.02
CA VAL A 220 -22.26 -14.07 -13.71
C VAL A 220 -22.38 -15.59 -13.86
N GLU A 221 -23.20 -16.07 -14.79
CA GLU A 221 -23.42 -17.49 -15.03
C GLU A 221 -22.14 -18.22 -15.52
N GLU A 222 -21.47 -17.64 -16.53
CA GLU A 222 -20.32 -18.27 -17.19
C GLU A 222 -19.04 -18.18 -16.35
N ARG A 223 -18.84 -17.07 -15.63
CA ARG A 223 -17.53 -16.69 -15.07
C ARG A 223 -17.49 -16.63 -13.54
N THR A 224 -18.61 -16.81 -12.84
CA THR A 224 -18.67 -16.65 -11.37
C THR A 224 -19.40 -17.78 -10.64
N GLU A 225 -19.22 -17.84 -9.32
CA GLU A 225 -20.01 -18.63 -8.38
C GLU A 225 -20.43 -17.76 -7.18
N GLY A 226 -21.54 -18.10 -6.50
CA GLY A 226 -21.95 -17.46 -5.23
C GLY A 226 -22.90 -16.26 -5.36
N TYR A 227 -23.41 -15.96 -6.55
CA TYR A 227 -24.33 -14.84 -6.78
C TYR A 227 -25.65 -14.96 -5.99
N GLU A 228 -26.21 -16.16 -5.90
CA GLU A 228 -27.49 -16.41 -5.22
C GLU A 228 -27.39 -16.10 -3.71
N LEU A 229 -26.22 -16.37 -3.11
CA LEU A 229 -25.95 -16.04 -1.71
C LEU A 229 -25.86 -14.52 -1.49
N LEU A 230 -25.26 -13.79 -2.44
CA LEU A 230 -25.24 -12.33 -2.41
C LEU A 230 -26.67 -11.76 -2.45
N VAL A 231 -27.49 -12.20 -3.40
CA VAL A 231 -28.90 -11.76 -3.51
C VAL A 231 -29.66 -12.08 -2.23
N LYS A 232 -29.50 -13.29 -1.67
CA LYS A 232 -30.15 -13.69 -0.42
C LYS A 232 -29.71 -12.80 0.75
N SER A 233 -28.44 -12.44 0.83
CA SER A 233 -27.90 -11.58 1.90
C SER A 233 -28.48 -10.16 1.87
N LEU A 234 -28.88 -9.66 0.70
CA LEU A 234 -29.37 -8.30 0.51
C LEU A 234 -30.91 -8.17 0.54
N ARG A 235 -31.66 -9.28 0.71
CA ARG A 235 -33.14 -9.24 0.73
C ARG A 235 -33.73 -8.30 1.78
N ARG A 236 -33.05 -8.14 2.93
CA ARG A 236 -33.47 -7.27 4.04
C ARG A 236 -32.59 -6.03 4.18
N PHE A 237 -31.77 -5.73 3.18
CA PHE A 237 -30.92 -4.53 3.20
C PHE A 237 -31.78 -3.29 2.93
N ASP A 238 -31.78 -2.34 3.86
CA ASP A 238 -32.56 -1.11 3.81
C ASP A 238 -31.71 0.02 3.18
N LEU A 239 -32.10 0.44 1.97
CA LEU A 239 -31.47 1.51 1.21
C LEU A 239 -31.62 2.88 1.88
N GLU A 240 -32.76 3.14 2.53
CA GLU A 240 -33.01 4.39 3.25
C GLU A 240 -32.14 4.47 4.51
N TYR A 241 -31.99 3.36 5.22
CA TYR A 241 -31.03 3.28 6.31
C TYR A 241 -29.60 3.50 5.83
N ALA A 242 -29.21 2.89 4.71
CA ALA A 242 -27.89 3.08 4.11
C ALA A 242 -27.63 4.56 3.75
N SER A 243 -28.62 5.26 3.19
CA SER A 243 -28.53 6.70 2.94
C SER A 243 -28.32 7.50 4.23
N ARG A 244 -29.12 7.24 5.28
CA ARG A 244 -29.00 7.93 6.58
C ARG A 244 -27.65 7.71 7.25
N ILE A 245 -27.17 6.46 7.31
CA ILE A 245 -25.93 6.15 8.03
C ILE A 245 -24.70 6.66 7.27
N THR A 246 -24.68 6.54 5.94
CA THR A 246 -23.57 7.06 5.12
C THR A 246 -23.59 8.58 5.04
N GLY A 247 -24.75 9.21 5.22
CA GLY A 247 -24.93 10.65 5.00
C GLY A 247 -25.02 11.03 3.51
N VAL A 248 -25.08 10.05 2.60
CA VAL A 248 -25.19 10.30 1.16
C VAL A 248 -26.66 10.19 0.74
N PRO A 249 -27.23 11.16 0.00
CA PRO A 249 -28.61 11.06 -0.49
C PRO A 249 -28.83 9.79 -1.31
N LEU A 250 -29.92 9.06 -1.03
CA LEU A 250 -30.23 7.79 -1.71
C LEU A 250 -30.18 7.92 -3.23
N LYS A 251 -30.82 8.97 -3.78
CA LYS A 251 -30.81 9.27 -5.21
C LYS A 251 -29.39 9.30 -5.81
N LEU A 252 -28.42 9.85 -5.08
CA LEU A 252 -27.04 9.96 -5.56
C LEU A 252 -26.32 8.60 -5.54
N ILE A 253 -26.61 7.77 -4.54
CA ILE A 253 -26.12 6.38 -4.47
C ILE A 253 -26.67 5.59 -5.65
N GLU A 254 -27.98 5.71 -5.93
CA GLU A 254 -28.64 5.02 -7.02
C GLU A 254 -28.11 5.48 -8.38
N GLU A 255 -27.98 6.79 -8.59
CA GLU A 255 -27.42 7.36 -9.82
C GLU A 255 -25.99 6.85 -10.08
N ALA A 256 -25.13 6.85 -9.07
CA ALA A 256 -23.78 6.31 -9.18
C ALA A 256 -23.78 4.81 -9.52
N ALA A 257 -24.64 4.02 -8.88
CA ALA A 257 -24.74 2.59 -9.13
C ALA A 257 -25.22 2.29 -10.56
N ILE A 258 -26.24 3.01 -11.02
CA ILE A 258 -26.79 2.89 -12.37
C ILE A 258 -25.75 3.30 -13.43
N ILE A 259 -25.05 4.43 -13.25
CA ILE A 259 -24.00 4.87 -14.19
C ILE A 259 -22.88 3.83 -14.24
N TYR A 260 -22.40 3.35 -13.08
CA TYR A 260 -21.33 2.36 -13.02
C TYR A 260 -21.72 1.06 -13.76
N ALA A 261 -22.96 0.59 -13.61
CA ALA A 261 -23.42 -0.63 -14.24
C ALA A 261 -23.80 -0.46 -15.72
N SER A 262 -24.29 0.70 -16.15
CA SER A 262 -24.79 0.89 -17.52
C SER A 262 -23.79 1.55 -18.48
N ASN A 263 -22.97 2.50 -18.02
CA ASN A 263 -22.01 3.22 -18.87
C ASN A 263 -20.65 2.49 -18.96
N LYS A 264 -20.64 1.37 -19.67
CA LYS A 264 -19.50 0.45 -19.79
C LYS A 264 -18.54 0.80 -20.95
N PRO A 265 -17.26 0.39 -20.89
CA PRO A 265 -16.58 -0.32 -19.80
C PRO A 265 -16.39 0.55 -18.54
N SER A 266 -16.50 -0.06 -17.36
CA SER A 266 -16.35 0.63 -16.08
C SER A 266 -15.18 0.05 -15.28
N THR A 267 -14.34 0.88 -14.70
CA THR A 267 -13.18 0.45 -13.90
C THR A 267 -13.23 1.01 -12.48
N ILE A 268 -12.77 0.24 -11.50
CA ILE A 268 -12.70 0.65 -10.09
C ILE A 268 -11.25 0.94 -9.74
N TYR A 269 -10.97 2.13 -9.23
CA TYR A 269 -9.69 2.50 -8.62
C TYR A 269 -9.89 2.75 -7.13
N TYR A 270 -9.12 2.06 -6.30
CA TYR A 270 -9.25 2.20 -4.85
C TYR A 270 -7.91 2.17 -4.14
N GLY A 271 -7.91 2.66 -2.90
CA GLY A 271 -6.71 2.85 -2.12
C GLY A 271 -6.97 2.74 -0.62
N MET A 272 -6.29 3.60 0.12
CA MET A 272 -6.17 3.46 1.57
C MET A 272 -7.46 3.75 2.33
N GLY A 273 -8.38 4.54 1.77
CA GLY A 273 -9.70 4.75 2.37
C GLY A 273 -10.61 3.52 2.27
N ILE A 274 -10.15 2.44 1.66
CA ILE A 274 -10.83 1.13 1.68
C ILE A 274 -10.02 0.13 2.49
N THR A 275 -8.71 0.09 2.28
CA THR A 275 -7.88 -0.95 2.89
C THR A 275 -7.55 -0.66 4.35
N GLN A 276 -7.33 0.58 4.76
CA GLN A 276 -6.87 0.90 6.12
C GLN A 276 -8.02 1.05 7.13
N HIS A 277 -8.95 0.11 7.08
CA HIS A 277 -10.07 -0.07 7.99
C HIS A 277 -10.01 -1.45 8.66
N ARG A 278 -10.59 -1.58 9.85
CA ARG A 278 -10.69 -2.87 10.57
C ARG A 278 -11.54 -3.93 9.86
N ASN A 279 -12.27 -3.55 8.82
CA ASN A 279 -13.00 -4.46 7.93
C ASN A 279 -12.56 -4.29 6.47
N GLY A 280 -11.35 -3.80 6.23
CA GLY A 280 -10.84 -3.49 4.90
C GLY A 280 -10.91 -4.69 3.95
N THR A 281 -10.74 -5.92 4.45
CA THR A 281 -10.83 -7.12 3.59
C THR A 281 -12.26 -7.35 3.10
N SER A 282 -13.25 -7.06 3.93
CA SER A 282 -14.66 -7.07 3.56
C SER A 282 -15.00 -5.95 2.58
N LEU A 283 -14.44 -4.74 2.74
CA LEU A 283 -14.67 -3.64 1.81
C LEU A 283 -14.11 -3.94 0.42
N VAL A 284 -12.89 -4.48 0.32
CA VAL A 284 -12.34 -4.93 -0.97
C VAL A 284 -13.22 -6.03 -1.58
N GLN A 285 -13.69 -6.98 -0.78
CA GLN A 285 -14.60 -8.03 -1.28
C GLN A 285 -15.89 -7.45 -1.87
N ALA A 286 -16.46 -6.39 -1.27
CA ALA A 286 -17.63 -5.72 -1.81
C ALA A 286 -17.33 -5.04 -3.16
N LEU A 287 -16.16 -4.42 -3.33
CA LEU A 287 -15.71 -3.88 -4.62
C LEU A 287 -15.55 -4.97 -5.68
N VAL A 288 -15.02 -6.14 -5.30
CA VAL A 288 -14.90 -7.29 -6.21
C VAL A 288 -16.28 -7.75 -6.64
N ASN A 289 -17.23 -7.88 -5.71
CA ASN A 289 -18.60 -8.27 -6.05
C ASN A 289 -19.22 -7.27 -7.04
N LEU A 290 -19.06 -5.96 -6.80
CA LEU A 290 -19.55 -4.90 -7.68
C LEU A 290 -18.98 -5.03 -9.11
N ALA A 291 -17.68 -5.29 -9.24
CA ALA A 291 -17.04 -5.51 -10.54
C ALA A 291 -17.50 -6.82 -11.22
N LEU A 292 -17.70 -7.89 -10.44
CA LEU A 292 -18.14 -9.20 -10.95
C LEU A 292 -19.58 -9.18 -11.43
N ILE A 293 -20.53 -8.64 -10.65
CA ILE A 293 -21.95 -8.62 -11.04
C ILE A 293 -22.21 -7.72 -12.26
N THR A 294 -21.32 -6.76 -12.52
CA THR A 294 -21.41 -5.88 -13.70
C THR A 294 -20.56 -6.37 -14.88
N GLY A 295 -19.84 -7.50 -14.74
CA GLY A 295 -18.99 -8.07 -15.78
C GLY A 295 -17.74 -7.24 -16.11
N ASN A 296 -17.37 -6.28 -15.25
CA ASN A 296 -16.29 -5.33 -15.47
C ASN A 296 -14.91 -5.89 -15.10
N ILE A 297 -14.58 -7.11 -15.54
CA ILE A 297 -13.25 -7.73 -15.38
C ILE A 297 -12.86 -8.43 -16.69
N GLY A 298 -11.55 -8.52 -16.97
CA GLY A 298 -11.02 -9.30 -18.10
C GLY A 298 -11.11 -8.61 -19.46
N ARG A 299 -11.34 -7.29 -19.50
CA ARG A 299 -11.49 -6.53 -20.73
C ARG A 299 -10.87 -5.12 -20.62
N PRO A 300 -10.49 -4.48 -21.74
CA PRO A 300 -10.00 -3.10 -21.75
C PRO A 300 -11.02 -2.11 -21.19
N GLY A 301 -10.54 -1.11 -20.45
CA GLY A 301 -11.35 -0.07 -19.81
C GLY A 301 -12.12 -0.51 -18.57
N ALA A 302 -11.93 -1.77 -18.14
CA ALA A 302 -12.59 -2.33 -16.97
C ALA A 302 -11.59 -2.62 -15.84
N GLY A 303 -11.96 -3.49 -14.92
CA GLY A 303 -11.07 -4.04 -13.92
C GLY A 303 -11.23 -3.48 -12.52
N ILE A 304 -10.53 -4.12 -11.59
CA ILE A 304 -10.40 -3.70 -10.20
C ILE A 304 -8.93 -3.37 -9.93
N CYS A 305 -8.70 -2.10 -9.61
CA CYS A 305 -7.38 -1.50 -9.64
C CYS A 305 -6.99 -0.93 -8.26
N PRO A 306 -6.42 -1.75 -7.36
CA PRO A 306 -5.73 -1.26 -6.18
C PRO A 306 -4.52 -0.42 -6.60
N ALA A 307 -4.54 0.88 -6.32
CA ALA A 307 -3.42 1.77 -6.58
C ALA A 307 -2.35 1.61 -5.50
N ARG A 308 -1.47 0.61 -5.70
CA ARG A 308 -0.38 0.27 -4.78
C ARG A 308 0.54 1.49 -4.57
N GLY A 309 0.78 1.85 -3.30
CA GLY A 309 1.41 3.12 -2.96
C GLY A 309 2.94 3.19 -3.07
N GLN A 310 3.69 2.18 -2.58
CA GLN A 310 5.16 2.20 -2.67
C GLN A 310 5.65 1.62 -4.00
N ASN A 311 6.78 2.15 -4.50
CA ASN A 311 7.32 1.87 -5.83
C ASN A 311 7.49 0.39 -6.13
N ASN A 312 7.87 -0.42 -5.13
CA ASN A 312 8.07 -1.84 -5.27
C ASN A 312 7.22 -2.70 -4.31
N VAL A 313 6.08 -2.20 -3.82
CA VAL A 313 5.25 -2.99 -2.88
C VAL A 313 4.66 -4.24 -3.55
N GLN A 314 4.37 -4.15 -4.85
CA GLN A 314 3.96 -5.31 -5.64
C GLN A 314 5.09 -6.34 -5.69
N GLY A 315 6.32 -5.90 -5.97
CA GLY A 315 7.48 -6.79 -6.04
C GLY A 315 7.86 -7.41 -4.70
N ALA A 316 7.87 -6.63 -3.62
CA ALA A 316 8.10 -7.17 -2.27
C ALA A 316 7.06 -8.25 -1.87
N CYS A 317 5.79 -8.06 -2.26
CA CYS A 317 4.76 -9.10 -2.12
C CYS A 317 5.05 -10.32 -3.02
N ASP A 318 5.43 -10.11 -4.28
CA ASP A 318 5.74 -11.19 -5.24
C ASP A 318 6.91 -12.06 -4.74
N MET A 319 7.92 -11.42 -4.13
CA MET A 319 9.07 -12.07 -3.51
C MET A 319 8.75 -12.67 -2.15
N ALA A 320 7.52 -12.49 -1.66
CA ALA A 320 7.03 -12.96 -0.38
C ALA A 320 7.85 -12.48 0.83
N ALA A 321 8.14 -11.18 0.88
CA ALA A 321 8.42 -10.49 2.14
C ALA A 321 7.13 -10.38 3.00
N LEU A 322 6.44 -11.50 3.20
CA LEU A 322 5.14 -11.64 3.85
C LEU A 322 5.19 -12.89 4.71
N PRO A 323 4.64 -12.90 5.93
CA PRO A 323 4.84 -13.99 6.87
C PRO A 323 3.91 -15.19 6.63
N ASP A 324 2.99 -15.08 5.68
CA ASP A 324 1.94 -16.05 5.35
C ASP A 324 2.08 -16.65 3.92
N PHE A 325 3.08 -16.21 3.14
CA PHE A 325 3.34 -16.69 1.79
C PHE A 325 4.82 -17.02 1.55
N PHE A 326 5.07 -17.98 0.66
CA PHE A 326 6.32 -18.15 -0.08
C PHE A 326 6.25 -17.43 -1.43
N PRO A 327 7.39 -17.18 -2.12
CA PRO A 327 7.43 -16.41 -3.37
C PRO A 327 6.41 -16.91 -4.40
N GLY A 328 5.80 -15.98 -5.14
CA GLY A 328 4.74 -16.28 -6.10
C GLY A 328 3.37 -16.58 -5.47
N TYR A 329 3.08 -16.02 -4.29
CA TYR A 329 1.79 -16.14 -3.58
C TYR A 329 1.41 -17.57 -3.18
N ARG A 330 2.40 -18.41 -2.87
CA ARG A 330 2.13 -19.76 -2.33
C ARG A 330 1.87 -19.66 -0.83
N LYS A 331 0.62 -19.87 -0.40
CA LYS A 331 0.27 -19.79 1.02
C LYS A 331 1.05 -20.83 1.82
N ILE A 332 1.65 -20.42 2.95
CA ILE A 332 2.46 -21.30 3.79
C ILE A 332 1.58 -22.38 4.42
N ASN A 333 1.97 -23.63 4.19
CA ASN A 333 1.43 -24.85 4.77
C ASN A 333 2.45 -26.00 4.56
N PRO A 334 2.24 -27.19 5.16
CA PRO A 334 3.17 -28.30 5.01
C PRO A 334 3.50 -28.70 3.55
N ASP A 335 2.50 -28.69 2.66
CA ASP A 335 2.68 -29.10 1.26
C ASP A 335 3.57 -28.12 0.48
N THR A 336 3.29 -26.82 0.62
CA THR A 336 4.07 -25.77 -0.03
C THR A 336 5.45 -25.63 0.59
N ALA A 337 5.61 -25.86 1.89
CA ALA A 337 6.91 -25.90 2.55
C ALA A 337 7.78 -27.03 1.99
N LYS A 338 7.20 -28.21 1.73
CA LYS A 338 7.89 -29.31 1.04
C LYS A 338 8.33 -28.90 -0.37
N THR A 339 7.45 -28.29 -1.16
CA THR A 339 7.82 -27.77 -2.48
C THR A 339 8.98 -26.76 -2.40
N MET A 340 8.94 -25.85 -1.43
CA MET A 340 10.00 -24.86 -1.25
C MET A 340 11.32 -25.50 -0.80
N LYS A 341 11.27 -26.52 0.06
CA LYS A 341 12.45 -27.31 0.43
C LYS A 341 13.09 -27.97 -0.79
N GLU A 342 12.30 -28.53 -1.70
CA GLU A 342 12.80 -29.11 -2.95
C GLU A 342 13.43 -28.05 -3.86
N LEU A 343 12.81 -26.87 -3.98
CA LEU A 343 13.31 -25.78 -4.83
C LEU A 343 14.58 -25.11 -4.29
N TRP A 344 14.70 -24.98 -2.97
CA TRP A 344 15.85 -24.33 -2.30
C TRP A 344 16.93 -25.30 -1.84
N GLY A 345 16.61 -26.59 -1.70
CA GLY A 345 17.51 -27.58 -1.10
C GLY A 345 17.72 -27.36 0.41
N LEU A 346 16.86 -26.60 1.07
CA LEU A 346 16.99 -26.21 2.49
C LEU A 346 15.65 -26.31 3.20
N ASP A 347 15.68 -26.66 4.47
CA ASP A 347 14.49 -26.68 5.31
C ASP A 347 13.90 -25.29 5.50
N VAL A 348 12.57 -25.24 5.55
CA VAL A 348 11.79 -24.02 5.77
C VAL A 348 10.66 -24.29 6.76
N PRO A 349 10.28 -23.30 7.59
CA PRO A 349 9.14 -23.42 8.48
C PRO A 349 7.81 -23.51 7.71
N ASP A 350 6.87 -24.31 8.21
CA ASP A 350 5.57 -24.63 7.58
C ASP A 350 4.37 -23.91 8.22
N LYS A 351 4.62 -23.08 9.23
CA LYS A 351 3.61 -22.25 9.91
C LYS A 351 3.80 -20.77 9.57
N ARG A 352 2.70 -20.04 9.47
CA ARG A 352 2.68 -18.57 9.34
C ARG A 352 3.52 -17.91 10.46
N GLY A 353 4.31 -16.91 10.11
CA GLY A 353 4.95 -16.00 11.06
C GLY A 353 4.03 -14.85 11.52
N LEU A 354 4.53 -14.01 12.41
CA LEU A 354 3.80 -12.86 12.93
C LEU A 354 3.65 -11.75 11.88
N PHE A 355 2.46 -11.15 11.77
CA PHE A 355 2.30 -9.88 11.07
C PHE A 355 3.03 -8.76 11.81
N SER A 356 3.50 -7.72 11.10
CA SER A 356 4.24 -6.63 11.75
C SER A 356 3.42 -5.97 12.87
N THR A 357 2.12 -5.86 12.68
CA THR A 357 1.17 -5.34 13.69
C THR A 357 1.03 -6.22 14.93
N GLU A 358 1.25 -7.53 14.81
CA GLU A 358 1.27 -8.49 15.93
C GLU A 358 2.63 -8.49 16.62
N MET A 359 3.71 -8.41 15.85
CA MET A 359 5.10 -8.45 16.32
C MET A 359 5.39 -7.41 17.40
N TRP A 360 4.88 -6.19 17.25
CA TRP A 360 5.11 -5.13 18.24
C TRP A 360 4.54 -5.47 19.62
N ASN A 361 3.43 -6.20 19.69
CA ASN A 361 2.88 -6.68 20.96
C ASN A 361 3.77 -7.78 21.57
N GLU A 362 4.30 -8.67 20.74
CA GLU A 362 5.22 -9.72 21.18
C GLU A 362 6.58 -9.17 21.64
N ALA A 363 7.06 -8.09 21.01
CA ALA A 363 8.23 -7.34 21.46
C ALA A 363 8.01 -6.71 22.85
N LEU A 364 6.81 -6.20 23.15
CA LEU A 364 6.51 -5.61 24.46
C LEU A 364 6.54 -6.60 25.61
N VAL A 365 6.22 -7.87 25.35
CA VAL A 365 6.31 -8.95 26.35
C VAL A 365 7.65 -9.67 26.29
N GLY A 366 8.60 -9.18 25.49
CA GLY A 366 9.98 -9.65 25.45
C GLY A 366 10.19 -10.95 24.66
N LYS A 367 9.25 -11.36 23.80
CA LYS A 367 9.40 -12.53 22.92
C LYS A 367 10.25 -12.25 21.70
N ILE A 368 10.25 -11.01 21.20
CA ILE A 368 11.13 -10.61 20.09
C ILE A 368 12.46 -10.13 20.66
N LYS A 369 13.54 -10.82 20.28
CA LYS A 369 14.91 -10.59 20.76
C LYS A 369 15.83 -9.97 19.73
N PHE A 370 15.49 -10.09 18.45
CA PHE A 370 16.25 -9.52 17.36
C PHE A 370 15.33 -8.96 16.29
N LEU A 371 15.61 -7.73 15.86
CA LEU A 371 14.86 -7.06 14.80
C LEU A 371 15.81 -6.50 13.76
N TYR A 372 15.69 -6.97 12.54
CA TYR A 372 16.42 -6.46 11.38
C TYR A 372 15.49 -5.63 10.50
N ILE A 373 15.77 -4.34 10.34
CA ILE A 373 14.94 -3.39 9.60
C ILE A 373 15.70 -2.91 8.37
N MET A 374 15.27 -3.31 7.18
CA MET A 374 15.81 -2.82 5.91
C MET A 374 14.89 -1.75 5.35
N GLY A 375 15.36 -0.53 5.19
CA GLY A 375 14.70 0.54 4.41
C GLY A 375 13.29 0.89 4.89
N GLU A 376 13.00 0.78 6.19
CA GLU A 376 11.72 1.11 6.81
C GLU A 376 11.88 2.00 8.05
N ASN A 377 10.83 2.76 8.37
CA ASN A 377 10.81 3.67 9.51
C ASN A 377 9.56 3.42 10.39
N PRO A 378 9.43 2.22 10.98
CA PRO A 378 8.23 1.80 11.70
C PRO A 378 7.84 2.74 12.82
N LEU A 379 8.78 3.41 13.50
CA LEU A 379 8.43 4.36 14.55
C LEU A 379 7.47 5.45 14.04
N ILE A 380 7.61 5.88 12.79
CA ILE A 380 6.72 6.90 12.19
C ILE A 380 5.57 6.26 11.42
N SER A 381 5.78 5.11 10.77
CA SER A 381 4.78 4.52 9.86
C SER A 381 3.81 3.54 10.50
N GLU A 382 4.19 2.84 11.58
CA GLU A 382 3.35 1.88 12.30
C GLU A 382 2.40 2.58 13.27
N PRO A 383 1.26 1.98 13.62
CA PRO A 383 0.29 2.63 14.47
C PRO A 383 0.65 2.47 15.96
N GLY A 384 0.34 3.50 16.74
CA GLY A 384 0.67 3.55 18.16
C GLY A 384 2.12 3.93 18.43
N TYR A 385 2.53 5.12 17.99
CA TYR A 385 3.89 5.68 18.13
C TYR A 385 4.55 5.38 19.49
N TYR A 386 3.88 5.70 20.59
CA TYR A 386 4.39 5.49 21.95
C TYR A 386 4.56 4.02 22.32
N ARG A 387 3.70 3.14 21.80
CA ARG A 387 3.79 1.70 21.99
C ARG A 387 5.04 1.16 21.28
N ILE A 388 5.31 1.61 20.06
CA ILE A 388 6.49 1.22 19.29
C ILE A 388 7.79 1.66 19.99
N ILE A 389 7.85 2.87 20.57
CA ILE A 389 9.02 3.29 21.37
C ILE A 389 9.30 2.32 22.51
N ARG A 390 8.26 1.90 23.25
CA ARG A 390 8.42 0.95 24.37
C ARG A 390 8.86 -0.42 23.88
N ALA A 391 8.34 -0.86 22.73
CA ALA A 391 8.70 -2.13 22.12
C ALA A 391 10.17 -2.14 21.65
N LEU A 392 10.61 -1.11 20.92
CA LEU A 392 11.99 -0.98 20.46
C LEU A 392 13.00 -1.01 21.60
N LYS A 393 12.68 -0.38 22.75
CA LYS A 393 13.54 -0.40 23.96
C LYS A 393 13.64 -1.76 24.65
N LYS A 394 12.77 -2.71 24.32
CA LYS A 394 12.74 -4.06 24.92
C LYS A 394 13.40 -5.13 24.07
N ILE A 395 13.65 -4.86 22.79
CA ILE A 395 14.30 -5.80 21.87
C ILE A 395 15.80 -5.76 22.14
N ASP A 396 16.42 -6.92 22.36
CA ASP A 396 17.83 -7.00 22.80
C ASP A 396 18.83 -6.51 21.74
N PHE A 397 18.53 -6.70 20.45
CA PHE A 397 19.40 -6.26 19.36
C PHE A 397 18.60 -5.80 18.12
N VAL A 398 18.69 -4.52 17.80
CA VAL A 398 18.01 -3.89 16.67
C VAL A 398 19.01 -3.41 15.62
N VAL A 399 18.85 -3.87 14.39
CA VAL A 399 19.66 -3.47 13.23
C VAL A 399 18.81 -2.64 12.28
N VAL A 400 19.31 -1.47 11.88
CA VAL A 400 18.66 -0.62 10.87
C VAL A 400 19.58 -0.40 9.69
N GLN A 401 19.17 -0.90 8.53
CA GLN A 401 19.82 -0.63 7.25
C GLN A 401 19.03 0.44 6.52
N ASP A 402 19.59 1.65 6.40
CA ASP A 402 18.89 2.80 5.81
C ASP A 402 19.89 3.77 5.16
N ILE A 403 19.36 4.71 4.39
CA ILE A 403 20.10 5.75 3.67
C ILE A 403 20.34 7.00 4.54
N PHE A 404 19.52 7.20 5.58
CA PHE A 404 19.56 8.33 6.50
C PHE A 404 19.42 7.85 7.96
N LEU A 405 19.89 8.66 8.90
CA LEU A 405 19.59 8.46 10.32
C LEU A 405 18.11 8.78 10.60
N THR A 406 17.23 7.79 10.44
CA THR A 406 15.78 7.91 10.65
C THR A 406 15.39 7.95 12.12
N GLU A 407 14.14 8.28 12.41
CA GLU A 407 13.58 8.27 13.75
C GLU A 407 13.64 6.87 14.37
N THR A 408 13.42 5.81 13.58
CA THR A 408 13.64 4.42 14.02
C THR A 408 15.12 4.12 14.27
N ALA A 409 16.02 4.56 13.37
CA ALA A 409 17.46 4.31 13.51
C ALA A 409 18.04 4.88 14.81
N LYS A 410 17.45 5.95 15.36
CA LYS A 410 17.82 6.51 16.68
C LYS A 410 17.63 5.53 17.85
N TYR A 411 16.94 4.41 17.65
CA TYR A 411 16.78 3.32 18.63
C TYR A 411 17.57 2.05 18.28
N ALA A 412 18.26 2.00 17.14
CA ALA A 412 19.02 0.83 16.70
C ALA A 412 20.33 0.63 17.48
N ASP A 413 20.75 -0.61 17.70
CA ASP A 413 22.08 -0.93 18.22
C ASP A 413 23.15 -0.86 17.14
N LEU A 414 22.75 -1.15 15.90
CA LEU A 414 23.61 -1.13 14.74
C LEU A 414 22.90 -0.48 13.54
N ILE A 415 23.60 0.41 12.84
CA ILE A 415 23.11 1.08 11.64
C ILE A 415 24.03 0.76 10.46
N LEU A 416 23.44 0.33 9.34
CA LEU A 416 24.16 -0.01 8.11
C LEU A 416 23.82 1.02 7.01
N PRO A 417 24.81 1.75 6.47
CA PRO A 417 24.59 2.75 5.43
C PRO A 417 24.26 2.08 4.07
N ALA A 418 23.07 2.34 3.55
CA ALA A 418 22.58 1.78 2.29
C ALA A 418 22.67 2.74 1.09
N ALA A 419 22.60 2.17 -0.11
CA ALA A 419 22.57 2.89 -1.37
C ALA A 419 21.15 3.35 -1.77
N LEU A 420 21.05 4.52 -2.40
CA LEU A 420 19.82 5.03 -3.03
C LEU A 420 19.50 4.29 -4.34
N TRP A 421 18.29 4.50 -4.87
CA TRP A 421 17.82 3.88 -6.13
C TRP A 421 18.76 4.11 -7.32
N ALA A 422 19.42 5.28 -7.40
CA ALA A 422 20.35 5.62 -8.49
C ALA A 422 21.75 5.01 -8.30
N GLU A 423 22.02 4.44 -7.15
CA GLU A 423 23.34 3.94 -6.74
C GLU A 423 23.44 2.41 -6.80
N LYS A 424 22.37 1.74 -7.26
CA LYS A 424 22.27 0.28 -7.32
C LYS A 424 21.53 -0.23 -8.55
N THR A 425 21.75 -1.51 -8.86
CA THR A 425 21.12 -2.22 -9.98
C THR A 425 20.23 -3.34 -9.44
N GLY A 426 19.05 -3.51 -10.03
CA GLY A 426 18.08 -4.54 -9.63
C GLY A 426 16.77 -4.37 -10.38
N THR A 427 15.72 -5.05 -9.95
CA THR A 427 14.39 -4.91 -10.54
C THR A 427 13.37 -4.39 -9.53
N MET A 428 12.38 -3.64 -10.03
CA MET A 428 11.22 -3.21 -9.27
C MET A 428 9.95 -3.55 -10.05
N THR A 429 8.91 -3.94 -9.32
CA THR A 429 7.58 -4.26 -9.84
C THR A 429 6.59 -3.21 -9.35
N ASN A 430 6.03 -2.45 -10.28
CA ASN A 430 5.09 -1.36 -9.98
C ASN A 430 3.64 -1.85 -9.76
N THR A 431 2.71 -0.92 -9.52
CA THR A 431 1.30 -1.21 -9.24
C THR A 431 0.57 -2.03 -10.32
N GLU A 432 0.98 -1.93 -11.59
CA GLU A 432 0.37 -2.67 -12.70
C GLU A 432 1.13 -3.97 -13.02
N ARG A 433 1.91 -4.48 -12.06
CA ARG A 433 2.70 -5.72 -12.16
C ARG A 433 3.85 -5.65 -13.15
N ARG A 434 4.23 -4.45 -13.60
CA ARG A 434 5.32 -4.28 -14.54
C ARG A 434 6.65 -4.37 -13.82
N VAL A 435 7.43 -5.39 -14.14
CA VAL A 435 8.82 -5.56 -13.71
C VAL A 435 9.70 -4.68 -14.59
N GLN A 436 10.47 -3.80 -13.95
CA GLN A 436 11.33 -2.81 -14.58
C GLN A 436 12.74 -2.94 -14.03
N LEU A 437 13.74 -2.83 -14.89
CA LEU A 437 15.15 -2.81 -14.51
C LEU A 437 15.54 -1.40 -14.08
N ILE A 438 16.19 -1.27 -12.93
CA ILE A 438 16.94 -0.08 -12.53
C ILE A 438 18.44 -0.36 -12.69
N GLU A 439 19.18 0.61 -13.21
CA GLU A 439 20.61 0.50 -13.44
C GLU A 439 21.35 1.55 -12.60
N LYS A 440 22.44 1.14 -11.97
CA LYS A 440 23.33 2.03 -11.23
C LYS A 440 23.83 3.15 -12.15
N ALA A 441 23.64 4.39 -11.71
CA ALA A 441 24.07 5.59 -12.42
C ALA A 441 25.23 6.32 -11.72
N VAL A 442 25.34 6.20 -10.40
CA VAL A 442 26.37 6.85 -9.57
C VAL A 442 26.82 5.93 -8.44
N ASP A 443 27.95 6.22 -7.81
CA ASP A 443 28.41 5.49 -6.63
C ASP A 443 27.72 5.97 -5.34
N PRO A 444 27.47 5.09 -4.36
CA PRO A 444 26.98 5.46 -3.05
C PRO A 444 28.03 6.26 -2.26
N PRO A 445 27.63 7.08 -1.26
CA PRO A 445 28.55 7.96 -0.55
C PRO A 445 29.41 7.21 0.48
N GLY A 446 30.69 7.57 0.56
CA GLY A 446 31.62 7.00 1.56
C GLY A 446 31.80 5.49 1.40
N GLU A 447 31.56 4.74 2.47
CA GLU A 447 31.61 3.27 2.50
C GLU A 447 30.21 2.63 2.39
N ALA A 448 29.17 3.40 2.08
CA ALA A 448 27.82 2.88 1.90
C ALA A 448 27.79 1.82 0.78
N LYS A 449 26.91 0.83 0.93
CA LYS A 449 26.78 -0.30 0.01
C LYS A 449 25.34 -0.46 -0.45
N SER A 450 25.12 -1.07 -1.61
CA SER A 450 23.77 -1.50 -1.97
C SER A 450 23.23 -2.49 -0.95
N ASP A 451 21.92 -2.49 -0.72
CA ASP A 451 21.31 -3.43 0.22
C ASP A 451 21.65 -4.88 -0.16
N LEU A 452 21.70 -5.18 -1.46
CA LEU A 452 22.14 -6.48 -1.97
C LEU A 452 23.55 -6.85 -1.52
N GLU A 453 24.54 -5.96 -1.68
CA GLU A 453 25.91 -6.23 -1.23
C GLU A 453 25.98 -6.51 0.27
N ILE A 454 25.21 -5.78 1.08
CA ILE A 454 25.16 -5.98 2.53
C ILE A 454 24.59 -7.37 2.86
N LEU A 455 23.51 -7.78 2.18
CA LEU A 455 22.89 -9.09 2.36
C LEU A 455 23.81 -10.23 1.89
N LEU A 456 24.57 -10.04 0.81
CA LEU A 456 25.56 -11.02 0.34
C LEU A 456 26.75 -11.15 1.31
N MET A 457 27.20 -10.05 1.90
CA MET A 457 28.21 -10.08 2.97
C MET A 457 27.71 -10.86 4.18
N LEU A 458 26.45 -10.63 4.57
CA LEU A 458 25.81 -11.36 5.68
C LEU A 458 25.66 -12.85 5.39
N LEU A 459 25.20 -13.23 4.18
CA LEU A 459 25.12 -14.64 3.76
C LEU A 459 26.47 -15.34 3.83
N LYS A 460 27.54 -14.67 3.39
CA LYS A 460 28.91 -15.19 3.47
C LYS A 460 29.34 -15.42 4.92
N GLU A 461 29.13 -14.46 5.82
CA GLU A 461 29.50 -14.59 7.24
C GLU A 461 28.63 -15.64 7.97
N LEU A 462 27.37 -15.81 7.55
CA LEU A 462 26.47 -16.85 8.04
C LEU A 462 26.84 -18.26 7.54
N GLY A 463 27.74 -18.38 6.56
CA GLY A 463 28.14 -19.65 5.97
C GLY A 463 27.04 -20.29 5.12
N ALA A 464 26.23 -19.47 4.43
CA ALA A 464 25.15 -19.96 3.59
C ALA A 464 25.68 -20.91 2.49
N PRO A 465 24.97 -22.02 2.18
CA PRO A 465 25.42 -23.01 1.20
C PRO A 465 25.21 -22.58 -0.26
N PHE A 466 24.79 -21.34 -0.48
CA PHE A 466 24.56 -20.75 -1.78
C PHE A 466 25.24 -19.37 -1.86
N GLN A 467 25.61 -18.96 -3.07
CA GLN A 467 26.26 -17.69 -3.35
C GLN A 467 25.68 -17.07 -4.62
N TYR A 468 25.75 -15.75 -4.72
CA TYR A 468 25.35 -15.00 -5.90
C TYR A 468 26.43 -14.00 -6.24
N GLY A 469 26.74 -13.87 -7.53
CA GLY A 469 27.66 -12.87 -8.07
C GLY A 469 27.04 -11.48 -8.22
N GLY A 470 25.71 -11.36 -8.16
CA GLY A 470 25.02 -10.07 -8.31
C GLY A 470 23.52 -10.20 -8.53
N PRO A 471 22.83 -9.08 -8.83
CA PRO A 471 21.38 -9.03 -8.88
C PRO A 471 20.77 -9.91 -9.98
N SER A 472 21.46 -10.08 -11.12
CA SER A 472 20.99 -10.93 -12.22
C SER A 472 20.90 -12.41 -11.84
N GLU A 473 21.82 -12.92 -11.01
CA GLU A 473 21.80 -14.30 -10.57
C GLU A 473 20.72 -14.55 -9.51
N VAL A 474 20.51 -13.58 -8.60
CA VAL A 474 19.38 -13.63 -7.66
C VAL A 474 18.06 -13.64 -8.44
N PHE A 475 17.95 -12.80 -9.46
CA PHE A 475 16.76 -12.75 -10.30
C PHE A 475 16.55 -14.02 -11.13
N GLU A 476 17.62 -14.69 -11.57
CA GLU A 476 17.50 -15.99 -12.22
C GLU A 476 16.89 -17.04 -11.29
N GLU A 477 17.29 -17.05 -10.02
CA GLU A 477 16.67 -17.91 -9.03
C GLU A 477 15.18 -17.54 -8.80
N ILE A 478 14.86 -16.24 -8.74
CA ILE A 478 13.47 -15.76 -8.67
C ILE A 478 12.65 -16.30 -9.84
N ARG A 479 13.15 -16.22 -11.07
CA ARG A 479 12.46 -16.74 -12.27
C ARG A 479 12.18 -18.24 -12.19
N ARG A 480 13.11 -19.01 -11.61
CA ARG A 480 12.93 -20.45 -11.39
C ARG A 480 11.85 -20.76 -10.37
N ILE A 481 11.76 -19.96 -9.31
CA ILE A 481 10.85 -20.20 -8.18
C ILE A 481 9.46 -19.62 -8.43
N VAL A 482 9.35 -18.48 -9.10
CA VAL A 482 8.11 -17.75 -9.34
C VAL A 482 7.66 -18.00 -10.78
N PRO A 483 6.71 -18.90 -11.04
CA PRO A 483 6.40 -19.33 -12.41
C PRO A 483 5.90 -18.20 -13.31
N THR A 484 5.24 -17.19 -12.73
CA THR A 484 4.75 -16.01 -13.46
C THR A 484 5.87 -15.07 -13.90
N TYR A 485 7.09 -15.23 -13.40
CA TYR A 485 8.28 -14.46 -13.78
C TYR A 485 9.18 -15.20 -14.77
N LYS A 486 8.93 -16.49 -15.04
CA LYS A 486 9.82 -17.38 -15.80
C LYS A 486 10.35 -16.78 -17.11
N GLY A 487 9.48 -16.10 -17.85
CA GLY A 487 9.82 -15.46 -19.12
C GLY A 487 10.55 -14.13 -19.04
N ILE A 488 10.59 -13.48 -17.87
CA ILE A 488 11.16 -12.15 -17.70
C ILE A 488 12.66 -12.31 -17.44
N THR A 489 13.50 -12.14 -18.46
CA THR A 489 14.96 -12.22 -18.29
C THR A 489 15.56 -10.82 -18.13
N TYR A 490 16.74 -10.71 -17.50
CA TYR A 490 17.48 -9.44 -17.46
C TYR A 490 17.73 -8.88 -18.85
N GLU A 491 18.06 -9.74 -19.83
CA GLU A 491 18.30 -9.32 -21.20
C GLU A 491 17.04 -8.79 -21.89
N ARG A 492 15.88 -9.39 -21.61
CA ARG A 492 14.60 -8.84 -22.08
C ARG A 492 14.30 -7.49 -21.46
N LEU A 493 14.58 -7.29 -20.16
CA LEU A 493 14.38 -6.00 -19.49
C LEU A 493 15.38 -4.94 -19.98
N LYS A 494 16.62 -5.32 -20.31
CA LYS A 494 17.58 -4.41 -20.92
C LYS A 494 17.14 -3.96 -22.32
N LYS A 495 16.61 -4.88 -23.13
CA LYS A 495 16.08 -4.57 -24.47
C LYS A 495 14.77 -3.77 -24.40
N ASN A 496 13.88 -4.11 -23.47
CA ASN A 496 12.60 -3.44 -23.26
C ASN A 496 12.64 -2.56 -22.00
N ARG A 497 13.09 -1.31 -22.17
CA ARG A 497 13.20 -0.32 -21.09
C ARG A 497 11.86 0.06 -20.43
N TYR A 498 10.73 -0.24 -21.07
CA TYR A 498 9.43 -0.04 -20.42
C TYR A 498 9.21 -1.05 -19.30
N GLY A 499 9.73 -2.28 -19.44
CA GLY A 499 9.50 -3.40 -18.53
C GLY A 499 8.35 -4.32 -18.99
N ILE A 500 8.19 -5.44 -18.29
CA ILE A 500 7.29 -6.55 -18.66
C ILE A 500 6.27 -6.79 -17.54
N GLN A 501 4.99 -6.87 -17.89
CA GLN A 501 3.94 -7.19 -16.92
C GLN A 501 3.83 -8.69 -16.74
N TRP A 502 3.94 -9.16 -15.50
CA TRP A 502 3.63 -10.55 -15.19
C TRP A 502 2.11 -10.77 -15.10
N PRO A 503 1.59 -11.98 -15.37
CA PRO A 503 2.32 -13.20 -15.74
C PRO A 503 3.07 -13.15 -17.08
N CYS A 504 4.24 -13.80 -17.12
CA CYS A 504 5.04 -14.02 -18.31
C CYS A 504 5.67 -15.42 -18.16
N PRO A 505 4.96 -16.50 -18.55
CA PRO A 505 5.36 -17.87 -18.25
C PRO A 505 6.52 -18.40 -19.11
N SER A 506 6.85 -17.74 -20.22
CA SER A 506 7.91 -18.14 -21.14
C SER A 506 8.58 -16.93 -21.80
N GLU A 507 9.80 -17.11 -22.30
CA GLU A 507 10.61 -16.00 -22.84
C GLU A 507 10.06 -15.41 -24.15
N ASP A 508 9.26 -16.18 -24.87
CA ASP A 508 8.51 -15.78 -26.06
C ASP A 508 7.17 -15.08 -25.72
N HIS A 509 6.66 -15.24 -24.50
CA HIS A 509 5.42 -14.60 -24.06
C HIS A 509 5.61 -13.07 -23.89
N PRO A 510 4.76 -12.20 -24.48
CA PRO A 510 4.94 -10.75 -24.44
C PRO A 510 4.72 -10.11 -23.06
N GLY A 511 4.16 -10.89 -22.12
CA GLY A 511 3.65 -10.44 -20.83
C GLY A 511 2.14 -10.29 -20.86
N THR A 512 1.52 -10.06 -19.70
CA THR A 512 0.05 -10.04 -19.57
C THR A 512 -0.43 -8.68 -19.06
N PRO A 513 -0.79 -7.75 -19.96
CA PRO A 513 -1.30 -6.43 -19.56
C PRO A 513 -2.61 -6.50 -18.79
N ILE A 514 -3.57 -7.30 -19.26
CA ILE A 514 -4.90 -7.46 -18.68
C ILE A 514 -5.05 -8.90 -18.16
N LEU A 515 -5.38 -9.04 -16.88
CA LEU A 515 -5.63 -10.32 -16.24
C LEU A 515 -7.07 -10.81 -16.50
N HIS A 516 -7.27 -12.11 -16.35
CA HIS A 516 -8.59 -12.74 -16.31
C HIS A 516 -9.42 -12.58 -17.60
N THR A 517 -8.78 -12.48 -18.76
CA THR A 517 -9.48 -12.39 -20.05
C THR A 517 -10.32 -13.64 -20.32
N GLU A 518 -9.76 -14.84 -20.10
CA GLU A 518 -10.42 -16.11 -20.40
C GLU A 518 -10.96 -16.86 -19.17
N LYS A 519 -10.15 -16.94 -18.11
CA LYS A 519 -10.49 -17.65 -16.87
C LYS A 519 -9.84 -17.00 -15.66
N PHE A 520 -10.39 -17.28 -14.49
CA PHE A 520 -9.75 -16.92 -13.22
C PHE A 520 -8.77 -18.01 -12.80
N PRO A 521 -7.62 -17.67 -12.19
CA PRO A 521 -6.68 -18.64 -11.60
C PRO A 521 -7.21 -19.26 -10.30
N THR A 522 -8.47 -19.69 -10.30
CA THR A 522 -9.12 -20.46 -9.25
C THR A 522 -9.22 -21.93 -9.69
N PRO A 523 -9.39 -22.89 -8.77
CA PRO A 523 -9.42 -24.31 -9.11
C PRO A 523 -10.45 -24.69 -10.19
N ASN A 524 -11.59 -24.00 -10.26
CA ASN A 524 -12.66 -24.25 -11.24
C ASN A 524 -12.72 -23.19 -12.37
N GLY A 525 -11.77 -22.25 -12.43
CA GLY A 525 -11.73 -21.21 -13.45
C GLY A 525 -12.72 -20.05 -13.26
N LYS A 526 -13.57 -20.09 -12.23
CA LYS A 526 -14.60 -19.07 -11.93
C LYS A 526 -14.22 -18.20 -10.73
N ALA A 527 -14.59 -16.92 -10.77
CA ALA A 527 -14.43 -16.01 -9.64
C ALA A 527 -15.52 -16.23 -8.59
N LYS A 528 -15.20 -15.96 -7.32
CA LYS A 528 -16.12 -16.16 -6.20
C LYS A 528 -16.77 -14.85 -5.76
N ILE A 529 -18.08 -14.73 -5.91
CA ILE A 529 -18.87 -13.67 -5.29
C ILE A 529 -19.11 -14.09 -3.84
N ILE A 530 -18.74 -13.22 -2.90
CA ILE A 530 -18.82 -13.49 -1.46
C ILE A 530 -19.55 -12.34 -0.79
N SER A 531 -20.75 -12.58 -0.25
CA SER A 531 -21.55 -11.56 0.41
C SER A 531 -20.81 -10.90 1.57
N VAL A 532 -20.94 -9.58 1.68
CA VAL A 532 -20.31 -8.78 2.75
C VAL A 532 -21.39 -8.23 3.65
N ARG A 533 -21.30 -8.52 4.95
CA ARG A 533 -22.21 -7.94 5.93
C ARG A 533 -21.85 -6.45 6.12
N PRO A 534 -22.81 -5.52 5.95
CA PRO A 534 -22.59 -4.12 6.26
C PRO A 534 -22.32 -3.91 7.76
N GLU A 535 -21.39 -3.01 8.05
CA GLU A 535 -20.92 -2.66 9.38
C GLU A 535 -20.40 -1.22 9.37
N ALA A 536 -20.73 -0.45 10.43
CA ALA A 536 -20.11 0.83 10.70
C ALA A 536 -18.91 0.59 11.63
N THR A 537 -17.71 0.95 11.19
CA THR A 537 -16.47 0.63 11.95
C THR A 537 -16.05 1.70 12.94
N VAL A 538 -16.54 2.92 12.75
CA VAL A 538 -16.25 4.08 13.59
C VAL A 538 -17.53 4.88 13.82
N ALA A 539 -17.67 5.46 15.00
CA ALA A 539 -18.77 6.32 15.37
C ALA A 539 -18.27 7.49 16.23
N GLN A 540 -18.91 8.64 16.09
CA GLN A 540 -18.73 9.77 16.99
C GLN A 540 -19.44 9.46 18.32
N THR A 541 -18.86 9.94 19.42
CA THR A 541 -19.46 9.85 20.77
C THR A 541 -19.50 11.23 21.42
N GLU A 542 -20.14 11.35 22.58
CA GLU A 542 -20.10 12.60 23.36
C GLU A 542 -18.66 12.95 23.78
N ASP A 543 -17.86 11.94 24.17
CA ASP A 543 -16.46 12.11 24.54
C ASP A 543 -15.55 12.43 23.34
N TYR A 544 -15.88 11.91 22.16
CA TYR A 544 -15.10 12.06 20.93
C TYR A 544 -16.02 12.47 19.76
N PRO A 545 -16.34 13.77 19.64
CA PRO A 545 -17.31 14.26 18.67
C PRO A 545 -16.77 14.32 17.23
N PHE A 546 -15.46 14.12 17.03
CA PHE A 546 -14.82 14.16 15.71
C PHE A 546 -14.33 12.79 15.26
N ILE A 547 -14.25 12.59 13.95
CA ILE A 547 -13.51 11.47 13.35
C ILE A 547 -12.25 12.01 12.67
N LEU A 548 -11.09 11.57 13.13
CA LEU A 548 -9.80 11.83 12.54
C LEU A 548 -9.51 10.84 11.42
N VAL A 549 -9.19 11.37 10.24
CA VAL A 549 -8.69 10.62 9.09
C VAL A 549 -7.27 11.06 8.75
N SER A 550 -6.39 10.10 8.47
CA SER A 550 -5.02 10.39 8.02
C SER A 550 -4.86 10.21 6.53
N GLY A 551 -3.86 10.84 5.91
CA GLY A 551 -3.63 10.68 4.48
C GLY A 551 -2.39 11.41 3.99
N ARG A 552 -2.33 11.66 2.69
CA ARG A 552 -1.12 12.14 2.01
C ARG A 552 -1.38 13.44 1.26
N ARG A 553 -0.29 14.17 1.03
CA ARG A 553 -0.21 15.39 0.22
C ARG A 553 0.77 15.17 -0.93
N ILE A 554 0.65 15.97 -1.99
CA ILE A 554 1.50 15.80 -3.18
C ILE A 554 2.99 16.08 -2.93
N THR A 555 3.31 16.94 -1.97
CA THR A 555 4.64 17.48 -1.65
C THR A 555 5.56 16.44 -1.02
N HIS A 556 5.04 15.68 -0.06
CA HIS A 556 5.84 14.75 0.73
C HIS A 556 5.47 13.29 0.52
N TYR A 557 6.42 12.40 0.85
CA TYR A 557 6.28 10.97 0.62
C TYR A 557 6.36 10.18 1.93
N ASN A 558 5.27 9.47 2.26
CA ASN A 558 5.14 8.65 3.47
C ASN A 558 5.73 9.35 4.70
N THR A 559 6.70 8.77 5.41
CA THR A 559 7.31 9.32 6.63
C THR A 559 8.19 10.57 6.43
N GLY A 560 8.26 11.08 5.20
CA GLY A 560 8.92 12.35 4.87
C GLY A 560 10.44 12.31 4.97
N THR A 561 11.07 11.17 5.25
CA THR A 561 12.53 11.06 5.47
C THR A 561 13.34 11.54 4.25
N MET A 562 12.88 11.22 3.05
CA MET A 562 13.48 11.72 1.82
C MET A 562 12.99 13.15 1.49
N THR A 563 11.68 13.35 1.40
CA THR A 563 11.13 14.58 0.81
C THR A 563 11.25 15.82 1.69
N ARG A 564 11.31 15.69 3.02
CA ARG A 564 11.53 16.85 3.91
C ARG A 564 12.96 17.40 3.84
N ARG A 565 13.89 16.64 3.25
CA ARG A 565 15.28 17.05 2.96
C ARG A 565 15.44 17.78 1.64
N ILE A 566 14.35 17.97 0.89
CA ILE A 566 14.32 18.70 -0.37
C ILE A 566 13.68 20.06 -0.09
N VAL A 567 14.47 21.12 -0.14
CA VAL A 567 14.05 22.48 0.23
C VAL A 567 12.81 22.95 -0.56
N GLU A 568 12.73 22.67 -1.86
CA GLU A 568 11.57 23.06 -2.67
C GLU A 568 10.26 22.41 -2.20
N LEU A 569 10.33 21.15 -1.76
CA LEU A 569 9.15 20.45 -1.25
C LEU A 569 8.81 20.93 0.16
N LEU A 570 9.83 21.13 1.00
CA LEU A 570 9.67 21.59 2.39
C LEU A 570 9.06 23.00 2.47
N LEU A 571 9.45 23.92 1.58
CA LEU A 571 8.89 25.27 1.54
C LEU A 571 7.41 25.31 1.14
N THR A 572 6.89 24.25 0.51
CA THR A 572 5.48 24.16 0.13
C THR A 572 4.61 23.74 1.32
N GLU A 573 5.09 22.82 2.16
CA GLU A 573 4.38 22.36 3.35
C GLU A 573 5.39 21.91 4.42
N GLY A 574 5.78 22.83 5.31
CA GLY A 574 6.90 22.59 6.25
C GLY A 574 6.56 21.82 7.53
N SER A 575 5.28 21.79 7.90
CA SER A 575 4.83 21.36 9.24
C SER A 575 3.55 20.53 9.19
N SER A 576 3.30 19.78 10.27
CA SER A 576 2.05 19.06 10.50
C SER A 576 0.93 20.04 10.86
N TYR A 577 -0.23 19.90 10.22
CA TYR A 577 -1.43 20.68 10.55
C TYR A 577 -2.63 19.76 10.74
N LEU A 578 -3.50 20.13 11.68
CA LEU A 578 -4.84 19.57 11.82
C LEU A 578 -5.81 20.36 10.95
N TYR A 579 -6.25 19.75 9.86
CA TYR A 579 -7.22 20.36 8.96
C TYR A 579 -8.63 20.20 9.53
N ILE A 580 -9.34 21.32 9.68
CA ILE A 580 -10.68 21.40 10.28
C ILE A 580 -11.62 22.24 9.39
N SER A 581 -12.93 21.95 9.45
CA SER A 581 -13.94 22.71 8.72
C SER A 581 -14.12 24.11 9.33
N SER A 582 -14.53 25.08 8.52
CA SER A 582 -14.86 26.43 9.01
C SER A 582 -16.00 26.44 10.02
N GLU A 583 -16.94 25.50 9.90
CA GLU A 583 -18.10 25.37 10.78
C GLU A 583 -17.68 24.87 12.18
N ASP A 584 -16.83 23.84 12.25
CA ASP A 584 -16.32 23.33 13.51
C ASP A 584 -15.37 24.31 14.19
N ALA A 585 -14.50 24.99 13.42
CA ALA A 585 -13.62 26.02 13.95
C ALA A 585 -14.40 27.19 14.57
N ALA A 586 -15.46 27.65 13.89
CA ALA A 586 -16.34 28.69 14.43
C ALA A 586 -17.08 28.24 15.69
N GLN A 587 -17.58 26.99 15.71
CA GLN A 587 -18.26 26.42 16.87
C GLN A 587 -17.34 26.29 18.10
N LEU A 588 -16.04 26.04 17.87
CA LEU A 588 -15.03 25.93 18.92
C LEU A 588 -14.35 27.27 19.25
N GLY A 589 -14.66 28.36 18.53
CA GLY A 589 -14.01 29.65 18.70
C GLY A 589 -12.50 29.60 18.43
N LEU A 590 -12.11 28.90 17.35
CA LEU A 590 -10.73 28.74 16.89
C LEU A 590 -10.46 29.57 15.64
N SER A 591 -9.25 30.10 15.55
CA SER A 591 -8.71 30.81 14.38
C SER A 591 -7.64 29.96 13.67
N ASP A 592 -7.38 30.27 12.41
CA ASP A 592 -6.30 29.60 11.66
C ASP A 592 -4.96 29.73 12.41
N GLU A 593 -4.14 28.67 12.38
CA GLU A 593 -2.86 28.58 13.09
C GLU A 593 -2.94 28.51 14.64
N ASP A 594 -4.14 28.52 15.24
CA ASP A 594 -4.28 28.22 16.67
C ASP A 594 -3.70 26.83 16.99
N ILE A 595 -2.95 26.72 18.09
CA ILE A 595 -2.42 25.44 18.58
C ILE A 595 -3.46 24.84 19.51
N VAL A 596 -3.92 23.63 19.18
CA VAL A 596 -4.86 22.86 20.00
C VAL A 596 -4.22 21.57 20.47
N GLU A 597 -4.74 20.97 21.54
CA GLU A 597 -4.44 19.59 21.90
C GLU A 597 -5.47 18.66 21.25
N LEU A 598 -4.99 17.82 20.33
CA LEU A 598 -5.80 16.78 19.71
C LEU A 598 -5.66 15.50 20.54
N GLU A 599 -6.79 14.97 21.01
CA GLU A 599 -6.84 13.76 21.83
C GLU A 599 -7.63 12.66 21.12
N THR A 600 -7.10 11.43 21.17
CA THR A 600 -7.77 10.19 20.76
C THR A 600 -7.64 9.16 21.89
N PRO A 601 -8.34 8.01 21.83
CA PRO A 601 -8.15 6.94 22.80
C PRO A 601 -6.72 6.40 22.91
N TYR A 602 -5.85 6.72 21.95
CA TYR A 602 -4.49 6.18 21.84
C TYR A 602 -3.39 7.16 22.26
N GLY A 603 -3.69 8.46 22.26
CA GLY A 603 -2.70 9.49 22.58
C GLY A 603 -3.23 10.90 22.39
N ARG A 604 -2.44 11.87 22.84
CA ARG A 604 -2.72 13.29 22.70
C ARG A 604 -1.46 14.05 22.34
N GLU A 605 -1.58 15.06 21.49
CA GLU A 605 -0.49 15.92 21.06
C GLU A 605 -0.98 17.33 20.76
N LYS A 606 -0.07 18.30 20.87
CA LYS A 606 -0.32 19.65 20.38
C LYS A 606 -0.09 19.73 18.88
N ILE A 607 -1.00 20.37 18.16
CA ILE A 607 -0.92 20.53 16.71
C ILE A 607 -1.55 21.87 16.29
N PRO A 608 -0.90 22.66 15.41
CA PRO A 608 -1.53 23.84 14.84
C PRO A 608 -2.67 23.43 13.89
N ILE A 609 -3.75 24.20 13.88
CA ILE A 609 -4.87 23.94 12.98
C ILE A 609 -4.74 24.68 11.67
N ARG A 610 -5.41 24.16 10.65
CA ARG A 610 -5.67 24.86 9.39
C ARG A 610 -7.15 24.75 9.01
N ILE A 611 -7.82 25.88 8.89
CA ILE A 611 -9.22 25.93 8.47
C ILE A 611 -9.30 25.72 6.96
N THR A 612 -10.13 24.78 6.51
CA THR A 612 -10.22 24.42 5.09
C THR A 612 -11.63 24.01 4.66
N PRO A 613 -12.04 24.27 3.40
CA PRO A 613 -13.26 23.71 2.83
C PRO A 613 -13.14 22.23 2.43
N GLU A 614 -11.94 21.64 2.52
CA GLU A 614 -11.65 20.28 2.08
C GLU A 614 -12.30 19.20 2.96
N VAL A 615 -12.36 19.44 4.28
CA VAL A 615 -12.97 18.51 5.24
C VAL A 615 -14.39 18.96 5.60
N PRO A 616 -15.38 18.05 5.65
CA PRO A 616 -16.72 18.37 6.10
C PRO A 616 -16.79 18.49 7.63
N LYS A 617 -17.90 19.04 8.13
CA LYS A 617 -18.20 19.12 9.56
C LYS A 617 -18.05 17.76 10.26
N GLY A 618 -17.43 17.76 11.44
CA GLY A 618 -17.24 16.57 12.29
C GLY A 618 -16.09 15.67 11.85
N ILE A 619 -15.39 15.98 10.75
CA ILE A 619 -14.26 15.22 10.24
C ILE A 619 -12.98 16.07 10.33
N LEU A 620 -11.91 15.47 10.82
CA LEU A 620 -10.59 16.08 10.93
C LEU A 620 -9.59 15.36 10.04
N PHE A 621 -8.62 16.08 9.48
CA PHE A 621 -7.59 15.48 8.63
C PHE A 621 -6.17 15.85 9.06
N VAL A 622 -5.27 14.86 9.09
CA VAL A 622 -3.83 15.06 9.33
C VAL A 622 -2.98 14.34 8.28
N PRO A 623 -2.06 15.03 7.59
CA PRO A 623 -1.07 14.39 6.72
C PRO A 623 -0.08 13.53 7.49
N ASN A 624 0.28 12.36 6.94
CA ASN A 624 1.19 11.41 7.60
C ASN A 624 2.68 11.61 7.30
N HIS A 625 3.11 12.86 7.06
CA HIS A 625 4.44 13.21 6.55
C HIS A 625 5.43 13.72 7.58
N PHE A 626 4.93 14.14 8.74
CA PHE A 626 5.68 14.90 9.73
C PHE A 626 5.87 14.10 11.02
N THR A 627 6.80 14.59 11.84
CA THR A 627 7.22 13.93 13.10
C THR A 627 6.94 14.79 14.32
N ASP A 628 6.31 15.95 14.14
CA ASP A 628 6.04 16.91 15.20
C ASP A 628 4.66 17.58 14.96
N PRO A 629 3.58 17.00 15.53
CA PRO A 629 3.54 15.63 16.07
C PRO A 629 3.50 14.57 14.95
N PRO A 630 3.94 13.32 15.23
CA PRO A 630 3.74 12.21 14.31
C PRO A 630 2.27 11.79 14.31
N VAL A 631 1.63 11.68 13.13
CA VAL A 631 0.20 11.32 13.04
C VAL A 631 -0.15 10.02 13.75
N ASN A 632 0.80 9.08 13.83
CA ASN A 632 0.60 7.79 14.47
C ASN A 632 0.73 7.82 16.00
N ALA A 633 0.94 9.01 16.59
CA ALA A 633 0.65 9.24 18.01
C ALA A 633 -0.86 9.15 18.31
N PHE A 634 -1.70 9.39 17.31
CA PHE A 634 -3.15 9.37 17.43
C PHE A 634 -3.79 8.03 17.08
N THR A 635 -3.02 7.03 16.62
CA THR A 635 -3.53 5.77 16.06
C THR A 635 -3.25 4.59 16.98
N GLY A 636 -4.02 3.51 16.82
CA GLY A 636 -4.06 2.39 17.76
C GLY A 636 -3.82 1.02 17.14
N ASP A 637 -4.15 -0.02 17.88
CA ASP A 637 -3.86 -1.42 17.55
C ASP A 637 -5.07 -2.21 17.05
N ILE A 638 -6.19 -1.55 16.77
CA ILE A 638 -7.32 -2.16 16.08
C ILE A 638 -6.89 -2.54 14.66
N ILE A 639 -7.05 -3.82 14.33
CA ILE A 639 -6.67 -4.40 13.04
C ILE A 639 -7.83 -5.18 12.40
N ASP A 640 -7.79 -5.29 11.08
CA ASP A 640 -8.56 -6.25 10.30
C ASP A 640 -8.11 -7.67 10.63
N TYR A 641 -9.08 -8.52 11.01
CA TYR A 641 -8.78 -9.86 11.50
C TYR A 641 -8.11 -10.76 10.46
N GLU A 642 -8.46 -10.63 9.18
CA GLU A 642 -7.95 -11.52 8.13
C GLU A 642 -6.57 -11.09 7.63
N SER A 643 -6.36 -9.78 7.51
CA SER A 643 -5.16 -9.21 6.89
C SER A 643 -4.23 -8.49 7.87
N GLY A 644 -4.59 -8.35 9.14
CA GLY A 644 -3.78 -7.66 10.14
C GLY A 644 -3.51 -6.17 9.87
N ILE A 645 -4.23 -5.55 8.92
CA ILE A 645 -4.05 -4.12 8.61
C ILE A 645 -4.69 -3.25 9.71
N PRO A 646 -4.07 -2.16 10.12
CA PRO A 646 -4.65 -1.29 11.16
C PRO A 646 -5.67 -0.29 10.61
N GLU A 647 -6.57 0.15 11.50
CA GLU A 647 -7.53 1.23 11.30
C GLU A 647 -6.83 2.60 11.34
N TYR A 648 -6.51 3.17 10.17
CA TYR A 648 -5.91 4.51 10.06
C TYR A 648 -6.91 5.58 9.62
N LYS A 649 -8.09 5.17 9.15
CA LYS A 649 -9.04 6.02 8.39
C LYS A 649 -10.36 6.23 9.13
N GLY A 650 -10.39 5.93 10.42
CA GLY A 650 -11.51 6.24 11.30
C GLY A 650 -11.07 6.17 12.76
N ILE A 651 -10.55 7.28 13.29
CA ILE A 651 -10.18 7.38 14.70
C ILE A 651 -11.11 8.39 15.41
N PRO A 652 -11.84 8.02 16.46
CA PRO A 652 -12.59 8.99 17.26
C PRO A 652 -11.62 9.97 17.95
N ALA A 653 -11.94 11.26 17.89
CA ALA A 653 -11.08 12.33 18.35
C ALA A 653 -11.84 13.48 19.03
N ARG A 654 -11.14 14.23 19.87
CA ARG A 654 -11.60 15.46 20.54
C ARG A 654 -10.53 16.54 20.43
N ILE A 655 -10.97 17.78 20.28
CA ILE A 655 -10.12 18.96 20.32
C ILE A 655 -10.26 19.62 21.69
N ILE A 656 -9.13 19.90 22.34
CA ILE A 656 -9.02 20.63 23.60
C ILE A 656 -8.28 21.93 23.31
N LYS A 657 -8.86 23.06 23.73
CA LYS A 657 -8.32 24.41 23.51
C LYS A 657 -7.21 24.73 24.49
#